data_AF-A0A1J5E7K0-F1
#
_entry.id   AF-A0A1J5E7K0-F1
#
_cell.length_a   1.000
_cell.length_b   1.000
_cell.length_c   1.000
_cell.angle_alpha   90.00
_cell.angle_beta   90.00
_cell.angle_gamma   90.00
#
_symmetry.space_group_name_H-M   'P 1'
#
loop_
_entity.id
_entity.type
_entity.pdbx_description
1 polymer ?
#
loop_
_entity_poly.entity_id
_entity_poly.type
_entity_poly.pdbx_seq_one_letter_code
_entity_poly.pdbx_strand_id
1 'polypeptide(L)'
;MLGLFAGCQGVDEETPDDHAAATTETSTSSLSTVDKSGWELGREPAPVHLGPGAEVSFPLEDGAELQAFAESVRTEPGDIPRLRYELNGAVSELPLKHTHVSVQIHGPVAEVEVQQTYENPLERALETVYVFPLPENSAVDAMRMVIGERVIEAIIQRREEARQTYEDAKAAGHTAALLEQERPNIFTQSVANIAPKSTIQISTHYVQDLTYDAGEYEFVFPMVVGPRFIGGESLGTASGTGLAPDTTTVPDASRITPPILGQGMRSGHDVSIEIRADVGLTPRNIQVPTHEVAVETKALGFELMLAEAESIPNRDFVLRYEVDSKEVTTSMMTYRDPGRSKVGTFNLLIQPPDLDVDALVGDREFIFVVDVSGSMSGRPLAMCKDAMRQVLQSIRPSDTFNILKFSGGTSILFESSRPASQTNIKDASTYIDDMRAGGGTHLGDAVEKALGAEPAGRNRYVFFMTDAQIGEGAQILAKSVTLLERFQESGHKARVFGVGVGSSVNHALIEDMAKVGDGLAVYATQREEPARAVNRIFEKVDHPVMEQLSIDWNGLEVEETYPRVMPDLFVSRPLMLHGQYSEPGEANITIRGRVDGQRVDIPLHVSFPEVDEDAQVVGTLWARAKIDALEIDEAYGMGSKAVEITEIGLAHSLVTPYTSFVAVDRTQVVGDGKPTLVVQPEEAPESEMTGLLGSGMAAQGFDSTTAGNTAGNYGLGMRGAGRGGGGSSAGFGYGGSNSGGFGVGRFGTTGHGGGGSGGGNYGSAAASLGDKSTGRPKLKPSQPEVTGSLDKRIVRKVLNLHAAKLVACAKGAPGKLVVSWVIDGDGGVSTANIKSATLPDSTVQTCVLGVVKSMRFPVPKGGGAVTVNYPFVFDGGVSDDGQSARAATSFGTNSPTATVGTANLLLALFLAQRNDLLGCLAVAPTTSREEVALSWTVDDGGYPSKPTFKADAETTKTLDCVGERMTYWDFSPFAGGTLSVKLVPM
;
A
#
# COMPACT_ATOMS: atom_id res chain seq x y z
N MET A 1 -54.45 -19.74 -42.49
CA MET A 1 -55.65 -19.74 -43.36
C MET A 1 -55.56 -18.49 -44.26
N LEU A 2 -55.95 -18.54 -45.52
CA LEU A 2 -55.69 -17.46 -46.52
C LEU A 2 -56.59 -16.22 -46.37
N GLY A 3 -56.15 -15.08 -46.95
CA GLY A 3 -56.93 -13.85 -47.18
C GLY A 3 -56.04 -12.59 -47.16
N LEU A 4 -55.33 -12.14 -48.21
CA LEU A 4 -55.70 -11.64 -49.57
C LEU A 4 -56.54 -10.35 -49.59
N PHE A 5 -55.93 -9.25 -50.10
CA PHE A 5 -56.41 -8.15 -51.00
C PHE A 5 -55.29 -7.07 -50.99
N ALA A 6 -54.57 -6.68 -52.05
CA ALA A 6 -54.89 -6.24 -53.43
C ALA A 6 -55.68 -4.90 -53.48
N GLY A 7 -55.29 -3.85 -54.22
CA GLY A 7 -54.12 -3.61 -55.10
C GLY A 7 -54.25 -2.28 -55.91
N CYS A 8 -53.44 -2.11 -56.97
CA CYS A 8 -53.40 -1.00 -57.98
C CYS A 8 -52.59 0.27 -57.60
N GLN A 9 -51.46 0.62 -58.25
CA GLN A 9 -51.28 1.29 -59.59
C GLN A 9 -51.78 2.76 -59.60
N GLY A 10 -51.19 3.80 -60.20
CA GLY A 10 -50.10 3.97 -61.20
C GLY A 10 -50.48 5.12 -62.19
N VAL A 11 -49.65 5.77 -63.03
CA VAL A 11 -48.20 5.73 -63.39
C VAL A 11 -47.83 7.07 -64.12
N ASP A 12 -46.60 7.60 -63.90
CA ASP A 12 -45.76 8.55 -64.70
C ASP A 12 -46.13 10.01 -65.12
N GLU A 13 -45.05 10.83 -65.11
CA GLU A 13 -44.58 11.96 -65.97
C GLU A 13 -45.50 13.08 -66.51
N GLU A 14 -45.15 14.36 -66.22
CA GLU A 14 -44.51 15.32 -67.16
C GLU A 14 -44.35 16.75 -66.57
N THR A 15 -43.18 17.36 -66.76
CA THR A 15 -42.86 18.81 -66.66
C THR A 15 -43.04 19.47 -68.06
N PRO A 16 -43.09 20.83 -68.29
CA PRO A 16 -42.26 21.85 -67.61
C PRO A 16 -42.74 23.34 -67.60
N ASP A 17 -41.79 24.20 -67.18
CA ASP A 17 -41.46 25.58 -67.63
C ASP A 17 -41.98 26.89 -66.97
N ASP A 18 -40.97 27.74 -66.75
CA ASP A 18 -40.87 29.20 -66.85
C ASP A 18 -41.52 30.18 -65.83
N HIS A 19 -40.68 30.83 -65.01
CA HIS A 19 -39.96 32.04 -65.46
C HIS A 19 -38.82 32.48 -64.50
N ALA A 20 -37.88 33.29 -65.00
CA ALA A 20 -36.58 33.59 -64.38
C ALA A 20 -36.32 35.09 -64.11
N ALA A 21 -35.12 35.39 -63.58
CA ALA A 21 -34.39 36.68 -63.43
C ALA A 21 -34.32 37.30 -62.01
N ALA A 22 -33.18 37.83 -61.53
CA ALA A 22 -31.79 37.70 -62.00
C ALA A 22 -30.74 38.11 -60.93
N THR A 23 -29.66 37.31 -60.84
CA THR A 23 -28.22 37.66 -60.62
C THR A 23 -27.78 38.78 -59.66
N THR A 24 -26.86 38.43 -58.74
CA THR A 24 -25.45 38.89 -58.83
C THR A 24 -24.51 37.81 -58.29
N GLU A 25 -23.53 37.39 -59.09
CA GLU A 25 -22.45 36.45 -58.72
C GLU A 25 -21.16 37.18 -58.32
N THR A 26 -20.25 36.52 -57.60
CA THR A 26 -18.83 36.53 -58.04
C THR A 26 -18.04 35.28 -57.62
N SER A 27 -17.50 34.59 -58.63
CA SER A 27 -16.30 33.74 -58.65
C SER A 27 -16.14 32.57 -57.67
N THR A 28 -16.34 31.37 -58.21
CA THR A 28 -15.66 30.13 -57.81
C THR A 28 -14.21 30.07 -58.30
N SER A 29 -13.39 29.18 -57.70
CA SER A 29 -12.22 28.61 -58.38
C SER A 29 -12.10 27.11 -58.07
N SER A 30 -12.43 26.28 -59.06
CA SER A 30 -12.25 24.83 -59.06
C SER A 30 -10.81 24.42 -59.38
N LEU A 31 -10.35 23.29 -58.83
CA LEU A 31 -9.27 22.35 -59.27
C LEU A 31 -8.86 21.56 -58.01
N SER A 32 -8.50 20.28 -58.00
CA SER A 32 -8.67 19.15 -58.94
C SER A 32 -8.21 17.89 -58.19
N THR A 33 -8.55 16.70 -58.68
CA THR A 33 -8.01 15.41 -58.20
C THR A 33 -6.49 15.45 -58.06
N VAL A 34 -5.97 15.06 -56.88
CA VAL A 34 -4.53 14.80 -56.67
C VAL A 34 -4.30 13.30 -56.43
N ASP A 35 -3.55 12.76 -57.39
CA ASP A 35 -2.79 11.51 -57.46
C ASP A 35 -2.63 10.66 -56.19
N LYS A 36 -2.84 9.34 -56.32
CA LYS A 36 -2.49 8.31 -55.34
C LYS A 36 -1.12 7.67 -55.65
N SER A 37 -0.06 8.48 -55.71
CA SER A 37 1.31 7.97 -55.82
C SER A 37 2.30 8.84 -55.03
N GLY A 38 3.09 8.21 -54.15
CA GLY A 38 4.12 8.89 -53.35
C GLY A 38 4.03 8.76 -51.82
N TRP A 39 3.93 7.53 -51.30
CA TRP A 39 4.24 7.25 -49.89
C TRP A 39 5.62 6.58 -49.79
N GLU A 40 6.68 7.38 -49.71
CA GLU A 40 8.00 6.89 -49.31
C GLU A 40 8.11 6.84 -47.78
N LEU A 41 8.72 5.77 -47.28
CA LEU A 41 8.95 5.56 -45.84
C LEU A 41 9.99 6.56 -45.29
N GLY A 42 9.67 7.21 -44.16
CA GLY A 42 10.70 7.72 -43.24
C GLY A 42 10.85 9.25 -43.11
N ARG A 43 9.76 10.01 -42.94
CA ARG A 43 9.79 11.32 -42.28
C ARG A 43 8.58 11.54 -41.38
N GLU A 44 8.80 12.06 -40.18
CA GLU A 44 7.74 12.58 -39.31
C GLU A 44 7.09 13.83 -39.93
N PRO A 45 5.76 13.97 -39.89
CA PRO A 45 5.09 15.21 -40.28
C PRO A 45 5.29 16.29 -39.22
N ALA A 46 5.50 17.54 -39.66
CA ALA A 46 5.53 18.69 -38.77
C ALA A 46 4.13 18.93 -38.14
N PRO A 47 4.04 19.43 -36.89
CA PRO A 47 2.75 19.64 -36.23
C PRO A 47 1.90 20.68 -36.95
N VAL A 48 0.67 20.30 -37.30
CA VAL A 48 -0.33 21.20 -37.86
C VAL A 48 -0.99 21.97 -36.71
N HIS A 49 -0.79 23.28 -36.65
CA HIS A 49 -1.55 24.14 -35.74
C HIS A 49 -2.98 24.32 -36.26
N LEU A 50 -3.93 23.60 -35.66
CA LEU A 50 -5.35 23.91 -35.77
C LEU A 50 -5.71 25.00 -34.75
N GLY A 51 -6.41 26.04 -35.21
CA GLY A 51 -6.91 27.11 -34.36
C GLY A 51 -8.11 26.67 -33.52
N PRO A 52 -8.51 27.46 -32.50
CA PRO A 52 -9.70 27.16 -31.71
C PRO A 52 -10.96 27.21 -32.59
N GLY A 53 -11.79 26.16 -32.52
CA GLY A 53 -13.07 26.08 -33.22
C GLY A 53 -13.12 25.21 -34.48
N ALA A 54 -12.25 24.20 -34.62
CA ALA A 54 -12.33 23.22 -35.70
C ALA A 54 -13.09 21.95 -35.25
N GLU A 55 -14.34 21.81 -35.67
CA GLU A 55 -15.09 20.54 -35.57
C GLU A 55 -14.69 19.58 -36.72
N VAL A 56 -14.66 18.28 -36.42
CA VAL A 56 -14.43 17.23 -37.42
C VAL A 56 -15.52 16.16 -37.24
N SER A 57 -16.45 16.09 -38.18
CA SER A 57 -17.58 15.16 -38.16
C SER A 57 -17.42 14.04 -39.20
N PHE A 58 -17.68 12.79 -38.81
CA PHE A 58 -17.84 11.66 -39.73
C PHE A 58 -19.25 11.06 -39.58
N PRO A 59 -20.01 10.83 -40.68
CA PRO A 59 -21.34 10.25 -40.61
C PRO A 59 -21.31 8.72 -40.74
N LEU A 60 -22.09 8.00 -39.91
CA LEU A 60 -22.48 6.61 -40.14
C LEU A 60 -23.96 6.40 -39.78
N GLU A 61 -24.59 5.43 -40.47
CA GLU A 61 -26.04 5.25 -40.55
C GLU A 61 -26.63 4.35 -39.45
N ASP A 62 -27.96 4.39 -39.31
CA ASP A 62 -28.74 3.66 -38.30
C ASP A 62 -28.47 2.14 -38.25
N GLY A 63 -28.21 1.61 -37.04
CA GLY A 63 -28.27 0.16 -36.77
C GLY A 63 -27.16 -0.45 -35.90
N ALA A 64 -26.32 0.35 -35.22
CA ALA A 64 -25.20 -0.16 -34.43
C ALA A 64 -25.52 -0.37 -32.93
N GLU A 65 -24.92 -1.41 -32.35
CA GLU A 65 -24.78 -1.58 -30.90
C GLU A 65 -23.89 -0.47 -30.31
N LEU A 66 -24.03 -0.21 -29.01
CA LEU A 66 -23.31 0.87 -28.30
C LEU A 66 -21.80 0.81 -28.54
N GLN A 67 -21.24 1.84 -29.20
CA GLN A 67 -19.81 2.17 -29.15
C GLN A 67 -19.63 3.34 -28.19
N ALA A 68 -19.16 3.05 -26.97
CA ALA A 68 -19.04 4.04 -25.90
C ALA A 68 -17.76 4.88 -26.01
N PHE A 69 -17.62 5.70 -27.06
CA PHE A 69 -16.43 6.54 -27.23
C PHE A 69 -16.26 7.51 -26.05
N ALA A 70 -15.11 7.38 -25.38
CA ALA A 70 -14.69 8.27 -24.30
C ALA A 70 -14.09 9.57 -24.87
N GLU A 71 -14.93 10.55 -25.21
CA GLU A 71 -14.44 11.87 -25.64
C GLU A 71 -14.06 12.74 -24.43
N SER A 72 -12.78 13.09 -24.31
CA SER A 72 -12.27 13.94 -23.23
C SER A 72 -12.61 15.42 -23.48
N VAL A 73 -13.81 15.84 -23.08
CA VAL A 73 -14.24 17.24 -23.19
C VAL A 73 -13.39 18.11 -22.25
N ARG A 74 -12.83 19.21 -22.78
CA ARG A 74 -12.09 20.18 -21.97
C ARG A 74 -13.04 20.94 -21.04
N THR A 75 -12.85 20.74 -19.74
CA THR A 75 -13.45 21.51 -18.65
C THR A 75 -12.79 22.89 -18.51
N GLU A 76 -13.32 23.76 -17.63
CA GLU A 76 -12.76 25.11 -17.45
C GLU A 76 -11.31 25.08 -16.91
N PRO A 77 -10.50 26.14 -17.08
CA PRO A 77 -9.11 26.19 -16.62
C PRO A 77 -8.97 26.06 -15.08
N GLY A 78 -8.84 24.83 -14.60
CA GLY A 78 -8.76 24.47 -13.18
C GLY A 78 -9.48 23.17 -12.85
N ASP A 79 -10.48 22.79 -13.65
CA ASP A 79 -11.26 21.57 -13.46
C ASP A 79 -10.58 20.34 -14.08
N ILE A 80 -10.68 19.20 -13.39
CA ILE A 80 -10.24 17.89 -13.90
C ILE A 80 -11.25 17.39 -14.95
N PRO A 81 -10.82 16.93 -16.15
CA PRO A 81 -11.71 16.41 -17.18
C PRO A 81 -12.64 15.30 -16.67
N ARG A 82 -13.95 15.46 -16.90
CA ARG A 82 -14.97 14.45 -16.56
C ARG A 82 -15.25 13.55 -17.76
N LEU A 83 -15.31 12.24 -17.54
CA LEU A 83 -15.81 11.30 -18.54
C LEU A 83 -17.31 11.52 -18.74
N ARG A 84 -17.70 11.53 -20.01
CA ARG A 84 -19.10 11.52 -20.46
C ARG A 84 -19.24 10.41 -21.49
N TYR A 85 -20.40 9.77 -21.55
CA TYR A 85 -20.70 8.76 -22.56
C TYR A 85 -21.52 9.39 -23.68
N GLU A 86 -21.24 9.01 -24.93
CA GLU A 86 -22.05 9.41 -26.06
C GLU A 86 -23.19 8.42 -26.30
N LEU A 87 -24.40 8.93 -26.56
CA LEU A 87 -25.56 8.15 -26.95
C LEU A 87 -26.23 8.82 -28.14
N ASN A 88 -26.17 8.21 -29.33
CA ASN A 88 -26.78 8.73 -30.56
C ASN A 88 -26.38 10.19 -30.89
N GLY A 89 -25.10 10.56 -30.76
CA GLY A 89 -24.64 11.94 -30.95
C GLY A 89 -24.85 12.87 -29.74
N ALA A 90 -25.45 12.40 -28.65
CA ALA A 90 -25.69 13.19 -27.45
C ALA A 90 -24.75 12.78 -26.30
N VAL A 91 -23.88 13.71 -25.89
CA VAL A 91 -22.94 13.54 -24.79
C VAL A 91 -23.66 13.67 -23.44
N SER A 92 -23.59 12.63 -22.60
CA SER A 92 -24.31 12.50 -21.33
C SER A 92 -23.37 12.22 -20.16
N GLU A 93 -23.72 12.69 -18.95
CA GLU A 93 -22.95 12.43 -17.74
C GLU A 93 -23.23 11.05 -17.14
N LEU A 94 -22.26 10.49 -16.40
CA LEU A 94 -22.44 9.22 -15.72
C LEU A 94 -23.53 9.27 -14.63
N PRO A 95 -24.21 8.13 -14.33
CA PRO A 95 -25.42 8.14 -13.50
C PRO A 95 -25.15 8.36 -12.01
N LEU A 96 -24.09 7.77 -11.44
CA LEU A 96 -23.75 8.00 -10.03
C LEU A 96 -23.30 9.45 -9.85
N LYS A 97 -23.93 10.16 -8.91
CA LYS A 97 -23.65 11.57 -8.62
C LYS A 97 -22.95 11.79 -7.29
N HIS A 98 -23.39 11.10 -6.24
CA HIS A 98 -22.84 11.28 -4.89
C HIS A 98 -22.90 9.98 -4.09
N THR A 99 -21.90 9.74 -3.25
CA THR A 99 -21.90 8.73 -2.20
C THR A 99 -21.76 9.41 -0.83
N HIS A 100 -22.80 9.38 -0.01
CA HIS A 100 -22.75 9.83 1.37
C HIS A 100 -22.57 8.63 2.30
N VAL A 101 -21.64 8.71 3.25
CA VAL A 101 -21.37 7.66 4.23
C VAL A 101 -21.56 8.23 5.63
N SER A 102 -22.49 7.67 6.40
CA SER A 102 -22.67 7.98 7.82
C SER A 102 -22.23 6.79 8.65
N VAL A 103 -21.28 7.02 9.56
CA VAL A 103 -20.68 5.98 10.42
C VAL A 103 -21.01 6.28 11.87
N GLN A 104 -21.53 5.29 12.59
CA GLN A 104 -21.64 5.30 14.05
C GLN A 104 -20.65 4.26 14.62
N ILE A 105 -19.74 4.70 15.48
CA ILE A 105 -18.80 3.79 16.17
C ILE A 105 -19.24 3.67 17.61
N HIS A 106 -19.49 2.43 18.05
CA HIS A 106 -19.88 2.07 19.41
C HIS A 106 -18.88 1.07 19.97
N GLY A 107 -17.97 1.54 20.84
CA GLY A 107 -16.89 0.70 21.37
C GLY A 107 -15.99 0.13 20.25
N PRO A 108 -15.93 -1.21 20.07
CA PRO A 108 -15.16 -1.85 19.00
C PRO A 108 -15.97 -2.14 17.72
N VAL A 109 -17.22 -1.68 17.61
CA VAL A 109 -18.11 -1.95 16.46
C VAL A 109 -18.38 -0.66 15.68
N ALA A 110 -18.51 -0.76 14.36
CA ALA A 110 -19.02 0.31 13.51
C ALA A 110 -20.30 -0.11 12.76
N GLU A 111 -21.31 0.74 12.82
CA GLU A 111 -22.52 0.71 12.00
C GLU A 111 -22.39 1.75 10.90
N VAL A 112 -22.71 1.40 9.65
CA VAL A 112 -22.47 2.26 8.50
C VAL A 112 -23.67 2.27 7.55
N GLU A 113 -24.15 3.47 7.22
CA GLU A 113 -25.11 3.68 6.14
C GLU A 113 -24.39 4.31 4.93
N VAL A 114 -24.41 3.61 3.79
CA VAL A 114 -23.86 4.07 2.50
C VAL A 114 -25.03 4.47 1.60
N GLN A 115 -25.13 5.75 1.28
CA GLN A 115 -26.19 6.33 0.47
C GLN A 115 -25.67 6.77 -0.89
N GLN A 116 -25.99 6.01 -1.94
CA GLN A 116 -25.60 6.27 -3.33
C GLN A 116 -26.74 6.95 -4.09
N THR A 117 -26.47 8.14 -4.63
CA THR A 117 -27.44 8.94 -5.40
C THR A 117 -27.17 8.79 -6.89
N TYR A 118 -28.15 8.27 -7.63
CA TYR A 118 -28.10 8.11 -9.08
C TYR A 118 -29.08 9.06 -9.76
N GLU A 119 -28.67 9.64 -10.89
CA GLU A 119 -29.50 10.48 -11.75
C GLU A 119 -29.53 9.89 -13.16
N ASN A 120 -30.70 9.87 -13.80
CA ASN A 120 -30.82 9.56 -15.22
C ASN A 120 -30.87 10.85 -16.06
N PRO A 121 -29.79 11.24 -16.76
CA PRO A 121 -29.77 12.43 -17.60
C PRO A 121 -30.50 12.25 -18.95
N LEU A 122 -30.94 11.04 -19.29
CA LEU A 122 -31.55 10.72 -20.59
C LEU A 122 -33.05 11.06 -20.64
N GLU A 123 -33.58 11.14 -21.86
CA GLU A 123 -35.03 11.23 -22.14
C GLU A 123 -35.74 9.85 -22.13
N ARG A 124 -35.02 8.77 -21.79
CA ARG A 124 -35.52 7.39 -21.77
C ARG A 124 -35.05 6.66 -20.51
N ALA A 125 -35.71 5.56 -20.15
CA ALA A 125 -35.36 4.76 -18.98
C ALA A 125 -33.89 4.30 -19.04
N LEU A 126 -33.24 4.29 -17.88
CA LEU A 126 -31.83 3.93 -17.71
C LEU A 126 -31.68 2.77 -16.72
N GLU A 127 -30.73 1.88 -16.99
CA GLU A 127 -30.24 0.85 -16.08
C GLU A 127 -28.77 1.19 -15.80
N THR A 128 -28.33 1.11 -14.56
CA THR A 128 -26.92 1.27 -14.22
C THR A 128 -26.43 0.13 -13.36
N VAL A 129 -25.17 -0.25 -13.57
CA VAL A 129 -24.46 -1.28 -12.82
C VAL A 129 -23.20 -0.64 -12.28
N TYR A 130 -23.04 -0.66 -10.97
CA TYR A 130 -21.90 -0.13 -10.25
C TYR A 130 -21.27 -1.24 -9.40
N VAL A 131 -19.96 -1.47 -9.55
CA VAL A 131 -19.21 -2.49 -8.82
C VAL A 131 -18.22 -1.80 -7.91
N PHE A 132 -18.46 -1.86 -6.60
CA PHE A 132 -17.81 -1.04 -5.59
C PHE A 132 -17.31 -1.91 -4.42
N PRO A 133 -16.34 -1.43 -3.63
CA PRO A 133 -15.85 -2.18 -2.49
C PRO A 133 -16.66 -1.88 -1.22
N LEU A 134 -16.68 -2.85 -0.32
CA LEU A 134 -16.97 -2.67 1.11
C LEU A 134 -15.89 -3.43 1.90
N PRO A 135 -15.74 -3.19 3.21
CA PRO A 135 -14.80 -3.94 4.05
C PRO A 135 -15.10 -5.44 4.03
N GLU A 136 -14.08 -6.29 4.04
CA GLU A 136 -14.22 -7.75 3.91
C GLU A 136 -14.94 -8.43 5.08
N ASN A 137 -14.90 -7.80 6.26
CA ASN A 137 -15.63 -8.23 7.46
C ASN A 137 -17.02 -7.57 7.59
N SER A 138 -17.49 -6.85 6.57
CA SER A 138 -18.79 -6.20 6.60
C SER A 138 -19.96 -7.19 6.54
N ALA A 139 -20.93 -6.97 7.41
CA ALA A 139 -22.19 -7.71 7.48
C ALA A 139 -23.31 -6.80 6.93
N VAL A 140 -23.53 -6.87 5.61
CA VAL A 140 -24.53 -6.05 4.90
C VAL A 140 -25.93 -6.62 5.18
N ASP A 141 -26.73 -5.93 5.99
CA ASP A 141 -27.98 -6.46 6.59
C ASP A 141 -29.26 -5.68 6.24
N ALA A 142 -29.16 -4.56 5.50
CA ALA A 142 -30.31 -3.91 4.88
C ALA A 142 -29.99 -3.16 3.58
N MET A 143 -30.98 -3.05 2.69
CA MET A 143 -30.97 -2.15 1.54
C MET A 143 -32.34 -1.45 1.39
N ARG A 144 -32.33 -0.18 1.00
CA ARG A 144 -33.51 0.65 0.70
C ARG A 144 -33.36 1.37 -0.62
N MET A 145 -34.45 1.49 -1.36
CA MET A 145 -34.54 2.26 -2.60
C MET A 145 -35.53 3.42 -2.40
N VAL A 146 -35.06 4.66 -2.56
CA VAL A 146 -35.85 5.88 -2.35
C VAL A 146 -36.09 6.60 -3.67
N ILE A 147 -37.37 6.78 -4.03
CA ILE A 147 -37.82 7.42 -5.28
C ILE A 147 -38.81 8.54 -4.94
N GLY A 148 -38.29 9.76 -4.82
CA GLY A 148 -39.06 10.91 -4.30
C GLY A 148 -39.44 10.67 -2.84
N GLU A 149 -40.73 10.77 -2.50
CA GLU A 149 -41.24 10.51 -1.15
C GLU A 149 -41.42 9.01 -0.82
N ARG A 150 -41.17 8.10 -1.78
CA ARG A 150 -41.45 6.67 -1.64
C ARG A 150 -40.18 5.93 -1.24
N VAL A 151 -40.25 5.20 -0.12
CA VAL A 151 -39.20 4.29 0.35
C VAL A 151 -39.65 2.85 0.09
N ILE A 152 -38.81 2.08 -0.61
CA ILE A 152 -38.99 0.66 -0.87
C ILE A 152 -37.90 -0.08 -0.09
N GLU A 153 -38.28 -0.75 1.00
CA GLU A 153 -37.41 -1.71 1.70
C GLU A 153 -37.11 -2.88 0.76
N ALA A 154 -35.83 -3.26 0.66
CA ALA A 154 -35.44 -4.45 -0.08
C ALA A 154 -35.79 -5.72 0.68
N ILE A 155 -35.99 -6.81 -0.05
CA ILE A 155 -36.23 -8.14 0.51
C ILE A 155 -34.99 -8.98 0.24
N ILE A 156 -34.44 -9.62 1.28
CA ILE A 156 -33.41 -10.63 1.12
C ILE A 156 -34.02 -11.89 0.48
N GLN A 157 -33.37 -12.43 -0.55
CA GLN A 157 -33.78 -13.68 -1.19
C GLN A 157 -32.54 -14.54 -1.49
N ARG A 158 -32.74 -15.79 -1.92
CA ARG A 158 -31.64 -16.53 -2.54
C ARG A 158 -31.16 -15.75 -3.76
N ARG A 159 -29.86 -15.75 -4.02
CA ARG A 159 -29.24 -14.94 -5.07
C ARG A 159 -29.91 -15.07 -6.45
N GLU A 160 -30.19 -16.30 -6.87
CA GLU A 160 -30.88 -16.56 -8.14
C GLU A 160 -32.37 -16.13 -8.13
N GLU A 161 -33.06 -16.22 -6.98
CA GLU A 161 -34.43 -15.73 -6.82
C GLU A 161 -34.49 -14.20 -6.86
N ALA A 162 -33.52 -13.52 -6.21
CA ALA A 162 -33.35 -12.08 -6.23
C ALA A 162 -33.08 -11.57 -7.66
N ARG A 163 -32.16 -12.23 -8.36
CA ARG A 163 -31.80 -11.89 -9.75
C ARG A 163 -32.98 -12.10 -10.71
N GLN A 164 -33.73 -13.20 -10.59
CA GLN A 164 -34.95 -13.39 -11.38
C GLN A 164 -36.01 -12.33 -11.06
N THR A 165 -36.20 -11.97 -9.78
CA THR A 165 -37.13 -10.90 -9.36
C THR A 165 -36.74 -9.55 -9.97
N TYR A 166 -35.45 -9.24 -10.02
CA TYR A 166 -34.91 -8.03 -10.67
C TYR A 166 -35.12 -8.04 -12.19
N GLU A 167 -34.78 -9.13 -12.87
CA GLU A 167 -34.96 -9.24 -14.33
C GLU A 167 -36.43 -9.20 -14.75
N ASP A 168 -37.32 -9.87 -14.00
CA ASP A 168 -38.78 -9.81 -14.23
C ASP A 168 -39.32 -8.38 -14.03
N ALA A 169 -38.84 -7.67 -13.00
CA ALA A 169 -39.21 -6.28 -12.75
C ALA A 169 -38.67 -5.35 -13.85
N LYS A 170 -37.42 -5.56 -14.28
CA LYS A 170 -36.78 -4.82 -15.36
C LYS A 170 -37.59 -4.97 -16.66
N ALA A 171 -37.88 -6.21 -17.06
CA ALA A 171 -38.65 -6.52 -18.26
C ALA A 171 -40.11 -6.04 -18.20
N ALA A 172 -40.71 -5.94 -17.00
CA ALA A 172 -42.02 -5.34 -16.78
C ALA A 172 -42.00 -3.79 -16.75
N GLY A 173 -40.83 -3.16 -16.88
CA GLY A 173 -40.68 -1.70 -16.85
C GLY A 173 -40.78 -1.08 -15.46
N HIS A 174 -40.73 -1.87 -14.38
CA HIS A 174 -40.71 -1.39 -13.00
C HIS A 174 -39.30 -0.94 -12.60
N THR A 175 -39.19 0.11 -11.80
CA THR A 175 -37.91 0.49 -11.17
C THR A 175 -37.52 -0.55 -10.13
N ALA A 176 -36.30 -1.07 -10.23
CA ALA A 176 -35.82 -2.13 -9.35
C ALA A 176 -34.34 -1.93 -9.02
N ALA A 177 -33.94 -2.37 -7.83
CA ALA A 177 -32.55 -2.40 -7.39
C ALA A 177 -32.17 -3.81 -6.92
N LEU A 178 -30.95 -4.25 -7.21
CA LEU A 178 -30.38 -5.54 -6.84
C LEU A 178 -28.96 -5.33 -6.31
N LEU A 179 -28.66 -5.87 -5.14
CA LEU A 179 -27.32 -5.83 -4.52
C LEU A 179 -26.80 -7.27 -4.33
N GLU A 180 -25.68 -7.59 -5.00
CA GLU A 180 -25.03 -8.90 -4.97
C GLU A 180 -23.59 -8.80 -4.41
N GLN A 181 -23.14 -9.79 -3.62
CA GLN A 181 -21.73 -9.94 -3.21
C GLN A 181 -20.96 -10.77 -4.25
N GLU A 182 -19.94 -10.20 -4.88
CA GLU A 182 -19.05 -10.92 -5.81
C GLU A 182 -17.80 -11.46 -5.11
N ARG A 183 -17.29 -10.74 -4.10
CA ARG A 183 -16.22 -11.14 -3.17
C ARG A 183 -16.56 -10.59 -1.78
N PRO A 184 -15.95 -11.08 -0.69
CA PRO A 184 -16.13 -10.47 0.64
C PRO A 184 -15.98 -8.94 0.66
N ASN A 185 -15.13 -8.39 -0.22
CA ASN A 185 -14.92 -6.95 -0.40
C ASN A 185 -15.33 -6.37 -1.77
N ILE A 186 -16.16 -7.04 -2.57
CA ILE A 186 -16.70 -6.50 -3.85
C ILE A 186 -18.19 -6.77 -3.94
N PHE A 187 -18.95 -5.72 -4.18
CA PHE A 187 -20.39 -5.75 -4.33
C PHE A 187 -20.83 -5.11 -5.65
N THR A 188 -21.87 -5.67 -6.26
CA THR A 188 -22.50 -5.15 -7.49
C THR A 188 -23.86 -4.58 -7.13
N GLN A 189 -24.02 -3.26 -7.29
CA GLN A 189 -25.32 -2.59 -7.27
C GLN A 189 -25.83 -2.43 -8.70
N SER A 190 -26.96 -3.07 -9.01
CA SER A 190 -27.70 -2.86 -10.25
C SER A 190 -28.97 -2.07 -9.95
N VAL A 191 -29.32 -1.08 -10.79
CA VAL A 191 -30.54 -0.27 -10.67
C VAL A 191 -31.18 -0.13 -12.05
N ALA A 192 -32.32 -0.78 -12.26
CA ALA A 192 -33.06 -0.81 -13.52
C ALA A 192 -34.20 0.23 -13.55
N ASN A 193 -34.53 0.68 -14.77
CA ASN A 193 -35.66 1.56 -15.06
C ASN A 193 -35.69 2.82 -14.17
N ILE A 194 -34.56 3.51 -14.04
CA ILE A 194 -34.52 4.88 -13.50
C ILE A 194 -35.25 5.78 -14.50
N ALA A 195 -36.25 6.52 -14.03
CA ALA A 195 -37.09 7.35 -14.89
C ALA A 195 -36.30 8.48 -15.58
N PRO A 196 -36.70 8.93 -16.79
CA PRO A 196 -36.08 10.07 -17.45
C PRO A 196 -35.98 11.30 -16.53
N LYS A 197 -34.84 12.00 -16.54
CA LYS A 197 -34.59 13.22 -15.75
C LYS A 197 -34.89 13.09 -14.26
N SER A 198 -34.79 11.87 -13.72
CA SER A 198 -35.17 11.56 -12.34
C SER A 198 -33.97 11.07 -11.54
N THR A 199 -34.03 11.35 -10.24
CA THR A 199 -33.05 10.93 -9.25
C THR A 199 -33.61 9.77 -8.41
N ILE A 200 -32.75 8.83 -8.07
CA ILE A 200 -33.03 7.70 -7.17
C ILE A 200 -31.87 7.57 -6.19
N GLN A 201 -32.17 7.23 -4.94
CA GLN A 201 -31.15 6.98 -3.93
C GLN A 201 -31.26 5.53 -3.47
N ILE A 202 -30.12 4.83 -3.45
CA ILE A 202 -29.99 3.53 -2.79
C ILE A 202 -29.28 3.76 -1.47
N SER A 203 -29.83 3.25 -0.37
CA SER A 203 -29.18 3.21 0.94
C SER A 203 -28.89 1.75 1.27
N THR A 204 -27.65 1.47 1.65
CA THR A 204 -27.19 0.14 2.08
C THR A 204 -26.62 0.27 3.49
N HIS A 205 -27.10 -0.56 4.40
CA HIS A 205 -26.61 -0.62 5.78
C HIS A 205 -25.71 -1.84 5.97
N TYR A 206 -24.63 -1.67 6.73
CA TYR A 206 -23.79 -2.77 7.17
C TYR A 206 -23.20 -2.50 8.55
N VAL A 207 -22.81 -3.58 9.24
CA VAL A 207 -22.07 -3.52 10.50
C VAL A 207 -20.74 -4.25 10.38
N GLN A 208 -19.74 -3.84 11.15
CA GLN A 208 -18.42 -4.49 11.17
C GLN A 208 -17.73 -4.32 12.53
N ASP A 209 -16.81 -5.22 12.85
CA ASP A 209 -15.84 -5.00 13.92
C ASP A 209 -14.71 -4.08 13.45
N LEU A 210 -14.20 -3.25 14.36
CA LEU A 210 -12.99 -2.47 14.17
C LEU A 210 -11.75 -3.32 14.44
N THR A 211 -10.76 -3.21 13.58
CA THR A 211 -9.44 -3.79 13.85
C THR A 211 -8.79 -3.04 15.01
N TYR A 212 -8.34 -3.76 16.04
CA TYR A 212 -7.51 -3.19 17.11
C TYR A 212 -6.12 -3.83 17.06
N ASP A 213 -5.10 -2.98 16.93
CA ASP A 213 -3.71 -3.40 17.00
C ASP A 213 -2.83 -2.37 17.71
N ALA A 214 -1.92 -2.82 18.56
CA ALA A 214 -0.90 -2.03 19.24
C ALA A 214 -1.43 -0.79 19.99
N GLY A 215 -2.69 -0.83 20.45
CA GLY A 215 -3.35 0.28 21.14
C GLY A 215 -4.16 1.21 20.23
N GLU A 216 -4.05 1.08 18.91
CA GLU A 216 -4.85 1.82 17.92
C GLU A 216 -6.06 0.97 17.48
N TYR A 217 -7.28 1.51 17.59
CA TYR A 217 -8.42 1.08 16.78
C TYR A 217 -8.27 1.65 15.36
N GLU A 218 -8.65 0.87 14.34
CA GLU A 218 -8.60 1.22 12.92
C GLU A 218 -9.95 0.95 12.26
N PHE A 219 -10.54 1.99 11.67
CA PHE A 219 -11.71 1.93 10.79
C PHE A 219 -11.24 2.20 9.35
N VAL A 220 -11.63 1.34 8.42
CA VAL A 220 -11.37 1.52 6.99
C VAL A 220 -12.69 1.55 6.24
N PHE A 221 -12.86 2.53 5.36
CA PHE A 221 -13.88 2.55 4.31
C PHE A 221 -13.17 2.54 2.95
N PRO A 222 -13.13 1.40 2.24
CA PRO A 222 -12.51 1.31 0.93
C PRO A 222 -13.35 2.06 -0.10
N MET A 223 -12.70 2.64 -1.10
CA MET A 223 -13.39 3.46 -2.11
C MET A 223 -13.17 3.03 -3.55
N VAL A 224 -12.18 2.17 -3.82
CA VAL A 224 -11.82 1.79 -5.20
C VAL A 224 -11.66 0.29 -5.37
N VAL A 225 -12.33 -0.30 -6.36
CA VAL A 225 -12.02 -1.65 -6.86
C VAL A 225 -10.82 -1.58 -7.80
N GLY A 226 -9.61 -1.74 -7.24
CA GLY A 226 -8.36 -1.64 -8.01
C GLY A 226 -8.19 -2.71 -9.12
N PRO A 227 -7.37 -2.44 -10.16
CA PRO A 227 -7.22 -3.33 -11.32
C PRO A 227 -6.60 -4.68 -10.94
N ARG A 228 -7.36 -5.77 -11.04
CA ARG A 228 -6.89 -7.11 -10.64
C ARG A 228 -6.10 -7.83 -11.73
N PHE A 229 -5.02 -8.50 -11.33
CA PHE A 229 -4.34 -9.51 -12.14
C PHE A 229 -5.24 -10.76 -12.26
N ILE A 230 -5.60 -11.08 -13.50
CA ILE A 230 -6.42 -12.23 -13.88
C ILE A 230 -5.54 -13.22 -14.66
N GLY A 231 -5.31 -14.40 -14.09
CA GLY A 231 -4.61 -15.48 -14.77
C GLY A 231 -5.53 -16.38 -15.58
N GLY A 232 -5.01 -17.52 -16.04
CA GLY A 232 -5.77 -18.52 -16.80
C GLY A 232 -5.94 -18.22 -18.30
N GLU A 233 -6.63 -19.12 -18.99
CA GLU A 233 -7.03 -18.96 -20.39
C GLU A 233 -8.47 -18.44 -20.45
N SER A 234 -8.77 -17.51 -21.36
CA SER A 234 -10.13 -16.96 -21.50
C SER A 234 -11.13 -18.03 -21.95
N LEU A 235 -12.31 -18.04 -21.32
CA LEU A 235 -13.44 -18.90 -21.66
C LEU A 235 -14.23 -18.38 -22.88
N GLY A 236 -13.93 -17.18 -23.38
CA GLY A 236 -14.68 -16.52 -24.46
C GLY A 236 -16.08 -16.03 -24.04
N THR A 237 -16.38 -16.04 -22.74
CA THR A 237 -17.63 -15.57 -22.14
C THR A 237 -17.35 -14.48 -21.10
N ALA A 238 -18.36 -13.65 -20.84
CA ALA A 238 -18.40 -12.73 -19.71
C ALA A 238 -19.75 -12.91 -18.99
N SER A 239 -19.68 -13.10 -17.67
CA SER A 239 -20.82 -13.27 -16.77
C SER A 239 -21.20 -11.97 -16.05
N GLY A 240 -20.36 -10.93 -16.13
CA GLY A 240 -20.58 -9.57 -15.63
C GLY A 240 -20.22 -8.47 -16.63
N THR A 241 -20.13 -7.22 -16.17
CA THR A 241 -19.93 -6.01 -16.98
C THR A 241 -18.50 -5.45 -16.98
N GLY A 242 -17.55 -6.19 -16.42
CA GLY A 242 -16.14 -5.82 -16.27
C GLY A 242 -15.29 -6.02 -17.52
N LEU A 243 -14.06 -5.51 -17.48
CA LEU A 243 -13.13 -5.47 -18.61
C LEU A 243 -12.37 -6.78 -18.84
N ALA A 244 -12.10 -7.56 -17.79
CA ALA A 244 -11.40 -8.84 -17.96
C ALA A 244 -12.39 -9.94 -18.37
N PRO A 245 -12.07 -10.75 -19.40
CA PRO A 245 -12.91 -11.89 -19.74
C PRO A 245 -12.79 -12.98 -18.67
N ASP A 246 -13.85 -13.76 -18.48
CA ASP A 246 -13.82 -14.88 -17.55
C ASP A 246 -12.79 -15.93 -18.02
N THR A 247 -12.06 -16.54 -17.08
CA THR A 247 -10.94 -17.45 -17.37
C THR A 247 -11.04 -18.80 -16.67
N THR A 248 -10.18 -19.74 -17.07
CA THR A 248 -10.08 -21.06 -16.45
C THR A 248 -9.63 -21.05 -14.98
N THR A 249 -9.06 -19.96 -14.47
CA THR A 249 -8.68 -19.79 -13.05
C THR A 249 -9.56 -18.78 -12.31
N VAL A 250 -10.12 -17.79 -13.01
CA VAL A 250 -11.05 -16.79 -12.48
C VAL A 250 -12.31 -16.78 -13.35
N PRO A 251 -13.26 -17.71 -13.14
CA PRO A 251 -14.41 -17.92 -14.02
C PRO A 251 -15.47 -16.82 -13.95
N ASP A 252 -15.22 -15.79 -13.15
CA ASP A 252 -16.06 -14.63 -12.85
C ASP A 252 -15.26 -13.31 -12.89
N ALA A 253 -14.12 -13.29 -13.60
CA ALA A 253 -13.26 -12.12 -13.72
C ALA A 253 -14.03 -10.86 -14.17
N SER A 254 -15.01 -11.01 -15.06
CA SER A 254 -15.89 -9.95 -15.55
C SER A 254 -16.86 -9.39 -14.49
N ARG A 255 -16.97 -10.01 -13.31
CA ARG A 255 -17.73 -9.48 -12.16
C ARG A 255 -16.87 -8.72 -11.16
N ILE A 256 -15.55 -8.93 -11.18
CA ILE A 256 -14.60 -8.36 -10.21
C ILE A 256 -13.58 -7.40 -10.83
N THR A 257 -13.77 -7.01 -12.09
CA THR A 257 -12.90 -6.07 -12.82
C THR A 257 -13.70 -4.95 -13.50
N PRO A 258 -14.36 -4.06 -12.72
CA PRO A 258 -15.07 -2.92 -13.31
C PRO A 258 -14.19 -2.09 -14.25
N PRO A 259 -14.79 -1.36 -15.20
CA PRO A 259 -14.06 -0.36 -15.95
C PRO A 259 -13.47 0.70 -15.02
N ILE A 260 -12.17 0.93 -15.12
CA ILE A 260 -11.46 1.95 -14.32
C ILE A 260 -11.07 3.11 -15.24
N LEU A 261 -11.24 4.32 -14.76
CA LEU A 261 -10.92 5.53 -15.52
C LEU A 261 -9.43 5.67 -15.85
N GLY A 262 -9.15 6.37 -16.95
CA GLY A 262 -7.79 6.77 -17.29
C GLY A 262 -7.25 7.83 -16.31
N GLN A 263 -5.92 7.88 -16.14
CA GLN A 263 -5.29 8.91 -15.30
C GLN A 263 -5.74 10.32 -15.68
N GLY A 264 -6.12 11.11 -14.68
CA GLY A 264 -6.56 12.50 -14.86
C GLY A 264 -7.96 12.66 -15.45
N MET A 265 -8.72 11.57 -15.59
CA MET A 265 -10.17 11.61 -15.80
C MET A 265 -10.90 11.52 -14.46
N ARG A 266 -12.16 11.96 -14.43
CA ARG A 266 -13.10 11.82 -13.31
C ARG A 266 -14.42 11.23 -13.80
N SER A 267 -15.05 10.42 -12.97
CA SER A 267 -16.42 9.92 -13.22
C SER A 267 -17.46 11.04 -13.10
N GLY A 268 -17.12 12.07 -12.31
CA GLY A 268 -18.01 13.16 -11.94
C GLY A 268 -18.72 12.95 -10.60
N HIS A 269 -18.67 11.74 -10.02
CA HIS A 269 -19.20 11.50 -8.67
C HIS A 269 -18.20 11.89 -7.59
N ASP A 270 -18.74 12.27 -6.43
CA ASP A 270 -18.00 12.68 -5.24
C ASP A 270 -18.46 11.91 -4.00
N VAL A 271 -17.67 11.99 -2.92
CA VAL A 271 -17.93 11.30 -1.67
C VAL A 271 -17.94 12.27 -0.48
N SER A 272 -18.83 12.02 0.48
CA SER A 272 -18.80 12.66 1.80
C SER A 272 -18.86 11.60 2.90
N ILE A 273 -18.10 11.80 3.98
CA ILE A 273 -18.11 10.92 5.16
C ILE A 273 -18.37 11.77 6.40
N GLU A 274 -19.35 11.37 7.20
CA GLU A 274 -19.48 11.75 8.61
C GLU A 274 -19.25 10.54 9.51
N ILE A 275 -18.59 10.75 10.65
CA ILE A 275 -18.37 9.73 11.68
C ILE A 275 -18.77 10.32 13.02
N ARG A 276 -19.62 9.61 13.77
CA ARG A 276 -19.93 9.88 15.18
C ARG A 276 -19.48 8.68 16.00
N ALA A 277 -18.47 8.87 16.84
CA ALA A 277 -17.90 7.81 17.65
C ALA A 277 -18.23 8.04 19.13
N ASP A 278 -18.88 7.06 19.76
CA ASP A 278 -18.98 6.91 21.22
C ASP A 278 -18.17 5.66 21.62
N VAL A 279 -16.97 5.89 22.15
CA VAL A 279 -16.00 4.83 22.44
C VAL A 279 -15.95 4.50 23.93
N GLY A 280 -16.86 5.06 24.73
CA GLY A 280 -16.98 4.86 26.18
C GLY A 280 -15.80 5.37 27.04
N LEU A 281 -14.71 5.80 26.40
CA LEU A 281 -13.45 6.23 27.01
C LEU A 281 -12.97 7.53 26.33
N THR A 282 -12.04 8.26 26.96
CA THR A 282 -11.48 9.45 26.32
C THR A 282 -10.56 9.05 25.15
N PRO A 283 -10.90 9.41 23.90
CA PRO A 283 -10.09 9.08 22.74
C PRO A 283 -8.80 9.90 22.72
N ARG A 284 -7.75 9.31 22.15
CA ARG A 284 -6.43 9.90 21.97
C ARG A 284 -5.93 9.65 20.57
N ASN A 285 -4.95 10.45 20.16
CA ASN A 285 -4.20 10.25 18.92
C ASN A 285 -5.09 10.01 17.67
N ILE A 286 -6.24 10.70 17.59
CA ILE A 286 -7.18 10.58 16.47
C ILE A 286 -6.49 11.09 15.20
N GLN A 287 -6.43 10.24 14.18
CA GLN A 287 -5.72 10.52 12.94
C GLN A 287 -6.43 9.91 11.74
N VAL A 288 -6.42 10.65 10.62
CA VAL A 288 -6.80 10.15 9.30
C VAL A 288 -5.58 10.31 8.38
N PRO A 289 -4.74 9.28 8.20
CA PRO A 289 -3.54 9.40 7.37
C PRO A 289 -3.82 9.60 5.87
N THR A 290 -5.02 9.26 5.37
CA THR A 290 -5.32 9.29 3.93
C THR A 290 -6.02 10.56 3.46
N HIS A 291 -6.71 11.30 4.33
CA HIS A 291 -7.53 12.47 3.95
C HIS A 291 -7.45 13.59 5.00
N GLU A 292 -7.59 14.84 4.55
CA GLU A 292 -7.88 15.96 5.44
C GLU A 292 -9.33 15.89 5.97
N VAL A 293 -9.49 16.21 7.26
CA VAL A 293 -10.76 16.06 8.00
C VAL A 293 -10.95 17.18 9.03
N ALA A 294 -12.19 17.54 9.31
CA ALA A 294 -12.55 18.30 10.51
C ALA A 294 -12.89 17.33 11.65
N VAL A 295 -12.38 17.57 12.86
CA VAL A 295 -12.59 16.70 14.04
C VAL A 295 -13.01 17.53 15.26
N GLU A 296 -14.09 17.13 15.91
CA GLU A 296 -14.55 17.66 17.19
C GLU A 296 -14.48 16.57 18.27
N THR A 297 -13.53 16.68 19.20
CA THR A 297 -13.35 15.70 20.28
C THR A 297 -14.31 15.98 21.44
N LYS A 298 -14.99 14.93 21.90
CA LYS A 298 -15.89 14.91 23.06
C LYS A 298 -15.24 14.16 24.23
N ALA A 299 -15.93 14.08 25.38
CA ALA A 299 -15.36 13.47 26.59
C ALA A 299 -15.12 11.95 26.48
N LEU A 300 -16.04 11.24 25.80
CA LEU A 300 -16.05 9.78 25.63
C LEU A 300 -16.05 9.35 24.15
N GLY A 301 -15.70 10.26 23.24
CA GLY A 301 -15.96 10.08 21.81
C GLY A 301 -15.50 11.25 20.96
N PHE A 302 -15.85 11.25 19.68
CA PHE A 302 -15.53 12.34 18.74
C PHE A 302 -16.50 12.36 17.55
N GLU A 303 -16.60 13.50 16.90
CA GLU A 303 -17.25 13.64 15.60
C GLU A 303 -16.21 14.05 14.55
N LEU A 304 -16.38 13.57 13.32
CA LEU A 304 -15.46 13.79 12.21
C LEU A 304 -16.23 13.99 10.92
N MET A 305 -15.77 14.92 10.09
CA MET A 305 -16.29 15.15 8.74
C MET A 305 -15.14 15.22 7.73
N LEU A 306 -15.32 14.57 6.57
CA LEU A 306 -14.38 14.65 5.44
C LEU A 306 -14.29 16.10 4.92
N ALA A 307 -13.08 16.58 4.59
CA ALA A 307 -12.92 17.88 3.95
C ALA A 307 -13.46 17.87 2.50
N GLU A 308 -14.10 18.96 2.08
CA GLU A 308 -14.68 19.11 0.73
C GLU A 308 -13.65 18.89 -0.41
N ALA A 309 -12.39 19.27 -0.17
CA ALA A 309 -11.28 19.08 -1.12
C ALA A 309 -10.83 17.60 -1.27
N GLU A 310 -11.27 16.72 -0.38
CA GLU A 310 -10.95 15.29 -0.33
C GLU A 310 -12.12 14.41 -0.82
N SER A 311 -13.14 15.03 -1.43
CA SER A 311 -14.35 14.40 -1.96
C SER A 311 -14.15 13.52 -3.21
N ILE A 312 -12.91 13.16 -3.55
CA ILE A 312 -12.60 12.27 -4.68
C ILE A 312 -12.43 10.84 -4.15
N PRO A 313 -13.33 9.90 -4.48
CA PRO A 313 -13.26 8.52 -4.00
C PRO A 313 -12.23 7.71 -4.80
N ASN A 314 -10.95 8.08 -4.67
CA ASN A 314 -9.85 7.43 -5.38
C ASN A 314 -8.77 6.83 -4.46
N ARG A 315 -9.06 6.70 -3.16
CA ARG A 315 -8.21 6.03 -2.17
C ARG A 315 -9.05 5.58 -0.96
N ASP A 316 -8.58 4.60 -0.21
CA ASP A 316 -9.27 4.13 0.98
C ASP A 316 -9.25 5.19 2.11
N PHE A 317 -10.39 5.43 2.75
CA PHE A 317 -10.46 6.26 3.95
C PHE A 317 -10.06 5.43 5.17
N VAL A 318 -9.08 5.91 5.92
CA VAL A 318 -8.53 5.21 7.09
C VAL A 318 -8.58 6.15 8.29
N LEU A 319 -9.30 5.76 9.34
CA LEU A 319 -9.35 6.43 10.64
C LEU A 319 -8.65 5.55 11.68
N ARG A 320 -7.78 6.16 12.49
CA ARG A 320 -7.07 5.53 13.60
C ARG A 320 -7.23 6.36 14.87
N TYR A 321 -7.44 5.71 16.02
CA TYR A 321 -7.46 6.37 17.32
C TYR A 321 -7.06 5.41 18.45
N GLU A 322 -6.50 5.97 19.52
CA GLU A 322 -6.20 5.27 20.77
C GLU A 322 -7.31 5.56 21.81
N VAL A 323 -7.43 4.71 22.83
CA VAL A 323 -8.19 5.00 24.06
C VAL A 323 -7.25 4.85 25.27
N ASP A 324 -7.49 5.54 26.39
CA ASP A 324 -6.61 5.46 27.57
C ASP A 324 -6.73 4.08 28.25
N SER A 325 -5.91 3.12 27.80
CA SER A 325 -6.10 1.69 28.06
C SER A 325 -5.67 1.21 29.46
N LYS A 326 -5.22 2.10 30.34
CA LYS A 326 -4.74 1.75 31.69
C LYS A 326 -5.80 1.13 32.61
N GLU A 327 -7.06 1.16 32.19
CA GLU A 327 -8.20 0.57 32.88
C GLU A 327 -8.94 -0.47 32.04
N VAL A 328 -8.45 -0.86 30.85
CA VAL A 328 -9.22 -1.73 29.93
C VAL A 328 -9.21 -3.20 30.37
N THR A 329 -10.09 -3.45 31.33
CA THR A 329 -10.76 -4.72 31.56
C THR A 329 -11.76 -4.96 30.44
N THR A 330 -11.50 -5.99 29.62
CA THR A 330 -12.48 -6.84 28.92
C THR A 330 -13.87 -6.24 28.65
N SER A 331 -14.16 -5.87 27.40
CA SER A 331 -15.47 -5.34 27.01
C SER A 331 -16.41 -6.46 26.55
N MET A 332 -17.71 -6.32 26.81
CA MET A 332 -18.73 -7.27 26.40
C MET A 332 -20.01 -6.54 25.98
N MET A 333 -20.62 -7.00 24.88
CA MET A 333 -21.92 -6.53 24.39
C MET A 333 -22.83 -7.74 24.19
N THR A 334 -24.11 -7.60 24.49
CA THR A 334 -25.11 -8.68 24.37
C THR A 334 -26.32 -8.22 23.57
N TYR A 335 -27.05 -9.18 23.01
CA TYR A 335 -28.37 -8.96 22.45
C TYR A 335 -29.24 -10.19 22.63
N ARG A 336 -30.45 -10.00 23.12
CA ARG A 336 -31.49 -11.03 23.26
C ARG A 336 -32.87 -10.41 23.31
N ASP A 337 -33.66 -10.68 22.29
CA ASP A 337 -35.11 -10.46 22.25
C ASP A 337 -35.82 -11.84 22.32
N PRO A 338 -36.31 -12.27 23.50
CA PRO A 338 -37.05 -13.53 23.65
C PRO A 338 -38.34 -13.64 22.82
N GLY A 339 -38.86 -12.52 22.31
CA GLY A 339 -39.99 -12.46 21.38
C GLY A 339 -39.61 -12.82 19.94
N ARG A 340 -38.35 -12.63 19.55
CA ARG A 340 -37.80 -13.01 18.23
C ARG A 340 -37.02 -14.33 18.26
N SER A 341 -36.16 -14.53 19.26
CA SER A 341 -35.23 -15.66 19.35
C SER A 341 -35.17 -16.23 20.76
N LYS A 342 -35.00 -17.55 20.87
CA LYS A 342 -34.77 -18.19 22.19
C LYS A 342 -33.32 -18.04 22.66
N VAL A 343 -32.37 -17.97 21.74
CA VAL A 343 -30.95 -17.76 22.03
C VAL A 343 -30.62 -16.28 22.01
N GLY A 344 -29.74 -15.85 22.91
CA GLY A 344 -29.08 -14.55 22.85
C GLY A 344 -27.71 -14.66 22.17
N THR A 345 -27.19 -13.52 21.73
CA THR A 345 -25.87 -13.37 21.11
C THR A 345 -24.98 -12.45 21.95
N PHE A 346 -23.66 -12.62 21.86
CA PHE A 346 -22.69 -11.76 22.53
C PHE A 346 -21.44 -11.52 21.69
N ASN A 347 -20.83 -10.35 21.87
CA ASN A 347 -19.46 -10.04 21.49
C ASN A 347 -18.63 -9.85 22.76
N LEU A 348 -17.46 -10.48 22.84
CA LEU A 348 -16.55 -10.44 23.99
C LEU A 348 -15.14 -10.09 23.52
N LEU A 349 -14.64 -8.92 23.94
CA LEU A 349 -13.30 -8.42 23.66
C LEU A 349 -12.38 -8.69 24.85
N ILE A 350 -11.39 -9.56 24.67
CA ILE A 350 -10.42 -9.92 25.71
C ILE A 350 -9.09 -9.22 25.42
N GLN A 351 -8.72 -8.23 26.22
CA GLN A 351 -7.38 -7.63 26.15
C GLN A 351 -6.32 -8.52 26.81
N PRO A 352 -5.09 -8.58 26.25
CA PRO A 352 -3.96 -9.23 26.89
C PRO A 352 -3.53 -8.50 28.18
N PRO A 353 -2.98 -9.21 29.17
CA PRO A 353 -2.30 -8.56 30.28
C PRO A 353 -1.00 -7.88 29.81
N ASP A 354 -0.67 -6.72 30.39
CA ASP A 354 0.60 -6.03 30.19
C ASP A 354 1.75 -6.88 30.78
N LEU A 355 2.57 -7.47 29.92
CA LEU A 355 3.68 -8.36 30.28
C LEU A 355 4.97 -7.96 29.59
N ASP A 356 6.08 -8.05 30.32
CA ASP A 356 7.45 -7.80 29.82
C ASP A 356 7.93 -9.00 29.00
N VAL A 357 7.53 -9.04 27.73
CA VAL A 357 7.76 -10.17 26.80
C VAL A 357 9.13 -10.17 26.12
N ASP A 358 9.94 -9.13 26.29
CA ASP A 358 11.31 -9.02 25.72
C ASP A 358 12.21 -10.21 26.13
N ALA A 359 11.91 -10.85 27.26
CA ALA A 359 12.62 -12.02 27.79
C ALA A 359 12.20 -13.36 27.16
N LEU A 360 11.05 -13.43 26.47
CA LEU A 360 10.41 -14.70 26.03
C LEU A 360 10.70 -15.05 24.55
N VAL A 361 11.32 -14.14 23.80
CA VAL A 361 11.45 -14.26 22.35
C VAL A 361 12.48 -15.34 21.95
N GLY A 362 12.01 -16.54 21.61
CA GLY A 362 12.82 -17.62 21.03
C GLY A 362 13.49 -17.28 19.68
N ASP A 363 14.28 -18.19 19.11
CA ASP A 363 14.98 -17.98 17.84
C ASP A 363 14.00 -17.86 16.65
N ARG A 364 14.13 -16.80 15.84
CA ARG A 364 13.18 -16.48 14.75
C ARG A 364 13.78 -16.68 13.35
N GLU A 365 12.89 -16.86 12.38
CA GLU A 365 13.18 -16.85 10.95
C GLU A 365 12.24 -15.85 10.23
N PHE A 366 12.81 -14.83 9.58
CA PHE A 366 12.06 -13.78 8.86
C PHE A 366 12.09 -14.03 7.34
N ILE A 367 10.94 -14.22 6.70
CA ILE A 367 10.83 -14.37 5.25
C ILE A 367 10.03 -13.20 4.69
N PHE A 368 10.67 -12.34 3.89
CA PHE A 368 9.99 -11.28 3.16
C PHE A 368 9.59 -11.80 1.77
N VAL A 369 8.31 -11.66 1.41
CA VAL A 369 7.78 -12.04 0.10
C VAL A 369 7.25 -10.78 -0.58
N VAL A 370 8.07 -10.21 -1.47
CA VAL A 370 7.87 -8.86 -1.99
C VAL A 370 7.32 -8.90 -3.41
N ASP A 371 6.20 -8.24 -3.59
CA ASP A 371 5.62 -8.00 -4.90
C ASP A 371 6.46 -6.98 -5.68
N VAL A 372 6.83 -7.36 -6.91
CA VAL A 372 7.52 -6.50 -7.87
C VAL A 372 6.79 -6.48 -9.22
N SER A 373 5.47 -6.68 -9.22
CA SER A 373 4.57 -6.48 -10.37
C SER A 373 4.53 -5.02 -10.84
N GLY A 374 3.80 -4.73 -11.93
CA GLY A 374 3.73 -3.39 -12.51
C GLY A 374 3.06 -2.33 -11.63
N SER A 375 2.02 -2.72 -10.88
CA SER A 375 1.27 -1.82 -9.98
C SER A 375 2.12 -1.32 -8.80
N MET A 376 3.07 -2.14 -8.35
CA MET A 376 4.04 -1.77 -7.31
C MET A 376 5.05 -0.67 -7.73
N SER A 377 4.98 -0.16 -8.97
CA SER A 377 5.91 0.87 -9.47
C SER A 377 5.82 2.20 -8.70
N GLY A 378 6.96 2.89 -8.59
CA GLY A 378 7.02 4.16 -7.84
C GLY A 378 7.05 3.96 -6.32
N ARG A 379 6.11 4.61 -5.61
CA ARG A 379 6.11 4.69 -4.14
C ARG A 379 5.84 3.35 -3.43
N PRO A 380 4.91 2.47 -3.85
CA PRO A 380 4.64 1.21 -3.16
C PRO A 380 5.89 0.33 -3.00
N LEU A 381 6.62 0.02 -4.08
CA LEU A 381 7.87 -0.74 -3.97
C LEU A 381 8.94 0.01 -3.14
N ALA A 382 9.02 1.35 -3.21
CA ALA A 382 9.94 2.11 -2.36
C ALA A 382 9.63 1.92 -0.86
N MET A 383 8.34 1.92 -0.48
CA MET A 383 7.89 1.64 0.89
C MET A 383 8.28 0.22 1.31
N CYS A 384 8.07 -0.80 0.46
CA CYS A 384 8.52 -2.17 0.75
C CYS A 384 10.04 -2.27 0.97
N LYS A 385 10.84 -1.55 0.17
CA LYS A 385 12.30 -1.52 0.33
C LYS A 385 12.74 -0.87 1.63
N ASP A 386 12.19 0.29 1.97
CA ASP A 386 12.53 1.01 3.20
C ASP A 386 12.10 0.23 4.44
N ALA A 387 10.93 -0.42 4.36
CA ALA A 387 10.46 -1.38 5.35
C ALA A 387 11.46 -2.49 5.61
N MET A 388 11.80 -3.30 4.60
CA MET A 388 12.78 -4.39 4.74
C MET A 388 14.10 -3.91 5.34
N ARG A 389 14.63 -2.76 4.89
CA ARG A 389 15.90 -2.22 5.40
C ARG A 389 15.84 -1.89 6.88
N GLN A 390 14.72 -1.37 7.37
CA GLN A 390 14.53 -1.04 8.79
C GLN A 390 14.38 -2.31 9.64
N VAL A 391 13.75 -3.38 9.13
CA VAL A 391 13.70 -4.69 9.81
C VAL A 391 15.08 -5.32 9.94
N LEU A 392 15.84 -5.34 8.84
CA LEU A 392 17.17 -5.94 8.81
C LEU A 392 18.17 -5.20 9.72
N GLN A 393 17.82 -4.01 10.20
CA GLN A 393 18.57 -3.23 11.19
C GLN A 393 18.08 -3.44 12.64
N SER A 394 16.89 -3.99 12.87
CA SER A 394 16.30 -4.22 14.20
C SER A 394 16.36 -5.68 14.67
N ILE A 395 16.39 -6.66 13.75
CA ILE A 395 16.47 -8.09 14.11
C ILE A 395 17.80 -8.47 14.77
N ARG A 396 17.79 -9.52 15.59
CA ARG A 396 18.97 -9.95 16.36
C ARG A 396 19.95 -10.69 15.44
N PRO A 397 21.27 -10.63 15.68
CA PRO A 397 22.25 -11.40 14.89
C PRO A 397 22.05 -12.93 14.89
N SER A 398 21.31 -13.48 15.87
CA SER A 398 20.92 -14.89 15.96
C SER A 398 19.66 -15.23 15.17
N ASP A 399 18.82 -14.24 14.82
CA ASP A 399 17.65 -14.43 13.95
C ASP A 399 18.14 -14.75 12.52
N THR A 400 17.42 -15.62 11.81
CA THR A 400 17.68 -15.92 10.40
C THR A 400 16.71 -15.14 9.52
N PHE A 401 17.08 -14.88 8.27
CA PHE A 401 16.18 -14.24 7.31
C PHE A 401 16.40 -14.70 5.86
N ASN A 402 15.40 -14.45 5.01
CA ASN A 402 15.47 -14.58 3.56
C ASN A 402 14.55 -13.56 2.88
N ILE A 403 14.78 -13.29 1.59
CA ILE A 403 13.96 -12.37 0.78
C ILE A 403 13.60 -13.08 -0.53
N LEU A 404 12.30 -13.14 -0.82
CA LEU A 404 11.72 -13.56 -2.08
C LEU A 404 11.17 -12.31 -2.76
N LYS A 405 11.29 -12.25 -4.09
CA LYS A 405 10.52 -11.31 -4.91
C LYS A 405 9.76 -12.05 -6.00
N PHE A 406 8.52 -11.63 -6.27
CA PHE A 406 7.65 -12.26 -7.25
C PHE A 406 6.99 -11.23 -8.17
N SER A 407 6.81 -11.64 -9.43
CA SER A 407 5.87 -10.99 -10.36
C SER A 407 5.40 -12.02 -11.39
N GLY A 408 6.03 -12.08 -12.57
CA GLY A 408 5.87 -13.15 -13.57
C GLY A 408 6.45 -14.51 -13.13
N GLY A 409 7.17 -14.54 -12.01
CA GLY A 409 7.76 -15.73 -11.39
C GLY A 409 8.51 -15.35 -10.12
N THR A 410 8.87 -16.33 -9.29
CA THR A 410 9.48 -16.08 -7.97
C THR A 410 10.98 -16.37 -7.93
N SER A 411 11.77 -15.36 -7.53
CA SER A 411 13.21 -15.49 -7.24
C SER A 411 13.49 -15.28 -5.74
N ILE A 412 14.58 -15.86 -5.25
CA ILE A 412 14.96 -15.87 -3.83
C ILE A 412 16.41 -15.38 -3.65
N LEU A 413 16.70 -14.71 -2.54
CA LEU A 413 18.02 -14.17 -2.21
C LEU A 413 19.00 -15.28 -1.80
N PHE A 414 18.59 -16.17 -0.89
CA PHE A 414 19.39 -17.31 -0.44
C PHE A 414 18.63 -18.62 -0.67
N GLU A 415 19.32 -19.70 -1.03
CA GLU A 415 18.71 -21.04 -1.14
C GLU A 415 18.09 -21.54 0.18
N SER A 416 18.62 -21.06 1.31
CA SER A 416 18.09 -21.24 2.65
C SER A 416 18.36 -20.00 3.50
N SER A 417 17.50 -19.72 4.47
CA SER A 417 17.59 -18.53 5.32
C SER A 417 18.93 -18.46 6.07
N ARG A 418 19.50 -17.26 6.19
CA ARG A 418 20.83 -17.05 6.79
C ARG A 418 20.75 -16.14 8.01
N PRO A 419 21.68 -16.26 8.99
CA PRO A 419 21.71 -15.37 10.16
C PRO A 419 21.82 -13.90 9.76
N ALA A 420 21.28 -12.99 10.57
CA ALA A 420 21.35 -11.53 10.40
C ALA A 420 22.76 -10.95 10.68
N SER A 421 23.78 -11.51 10.03
CA SER A 421 25.15 -11.00 10.07
C SER A 421 25.28 -9.74 9.21
N GLN A 422 26.23 -8.87 9.57
CA GLN A 422 26.48 -7.62 8.84
C GLN A 422 26.79 -7.84 7.34
N THR A 423 27.38 -9.00 6.99
CA THR A 423 27.62 -9.41 5.60
C THR A 423 26.31 -9.77 4.90
N ASN A 424 25.50 -10.66 5.49
CA ASN A 424 24.23 -11.07 4.88
C ASN A 424 23.26 -9.89 4.74
N ILE A 425 23.22 -8.96 5.71
CA ILE A 425 22.43 -7.73 5.64
C ILE A 425 22.89 -6.82 4.49
N LYS A 426 24.18 -6.79 4.17
CA LYS A 426 24.73 -6.04 3.02
C LYS A 426 24.36 -6.69 1.68
N ASP A 427 24.43 -8.01 1.60
CA ASP A 427 23.99 -8.76 0.41
C ASP A 427 22.49 -8.54 0.17
N ALA A 428 21.69 -8.60 1.24
CA ALA A 428 20.25 -8.30 1.22
C ALA A 428 19.97 -6.85 0.80
N SER A 429 20.71 -5.87 1.32
CA SER A 429 20.58 -4.46 0.91
C SER A 429 20.80 -4.29 -0.59
N THR A 430 21.79 -4.99 -1.16
CA THR A 430 22.08 -4.97 -2.61
C THR A 430 20.91 -5.58 -3.40
N TYR A 431 20.39 -6.72 -2.95
CA TYR A 431 19.23 -7.38 -3.57
C TYR A 431 17.96 -6.52 -3.55
N ILE A 432 17.72 -5.81 -2.43
CA ILE A 432 16.64 -4.83 -2.27
C ILE A 432 16.84 -3.65 -3.23
N ASP A 433 18.05 -3.11 -3.34
CA ASP A 433 18.39 -2.01 -4.26
C ASP A 433 18.10 -2.39 -5.72
N ASP A 434 18.40 -3.63 -6.12
CA ASP A 434 18.20 -4.16 -7.49
C ASP A 434 16.74 -4.48 -7.87
N MET A 435 15.79 -4.52 -6.93
CA MET A 435 14.37 -4.74 -7.26
C MET A 435 13.82 -3.65 -8.18
N ARG A 436 13.06 -4.02 -9.21
CA ARG A 436 12.35 -3.13 -10.14
C ARG A 436 10.95 -3.69 -10.38
N ALA A 437 9.95 -2.83 -10.42
CA ALA A 437 8.57 -3.18 -10.72
C ALA A 437 8.39 -3.58 -12.19
N GLY A 438 7.59 -4.61 -12.47
CA GLY A 438 7.25 -5.10 -13.80
C GLY A 438 6.85 -6.58 -13.85
N GLY A 439 5.96 -6.91 -14.80
CA GLY A 439 5.35 -8.23 -14.92
C GLY A 439 3.95 -8.31 -14.26
N GLY A 440 3.33 -9.49 -14.35
CA GLY A 440 2.07 -9.81 -13.67
C GLY A 440 2.28 -10.21 -12.20
N THR A 441 1.30 -10.88 -11.58
CA THR A 441 1.26 -11.08 -10.12
C THR A 441 0.97 -12.53 -9.73
N HIS A 442 1.93 -13.43 -9.98
CA HIS A 442 1.80 -14.88 -9.71
C HIS A 442 2.20 -15.23 -8.26
N LEU A 443 1.37 -14.82 -7.29
CA LEU A 443 1.61 -15.01 -5.85
C LEU A 443 1.69 -16.49 -5.43
N GLY A 444 0.97 -17.40 -6.11
CA GLY A 444 0.90 -18.83 -5.74
C GLY A 444 2.24 -19.58 -5.70
N ASP A 445 3.22 -19.18 -6.52
CA ASP A 445 4.59 -19.73 -6.48
C ASP A 445 5.39 -19.23 -5.28
N ALA A 446 5.15 -17.98 -4.88
CA ALA A 446 5.85 -17.34 -3.78
C ALA A 446 5.37 -17.88 -2.43
N VAL A 447 4.06 -18.09 -2.30
CA VAL A 447 3.43 -18.80 -1.17
C VAL A 447 4.03 -20.20 -0.99
N GLU A 448 4.19 -20.97 -2.06
CA GLU A 448 4.79 -22.31 -1.98
C GLU A 448 6.24 -22.30 -1.50
N LYS A 449 7.05 -21.36 -2.00
CA LYS A 449 8.45 -21.24 -1.58
C LYS A 449 8.62 -20.68 -0.16
N ALA A 450 7.70 -19.86 0.32
CA ALA A 450 7.76 -19.27 1.66
C ALA A 450 7.23 -20.20 2.76
N LEU A 451 6.17 -20.96 2.47
CA LEU A 451 5.48 -21.82 3.44
C LEU A 451 5.81 -23.31 3.30
N GLY A 452 6.27 -23.78 2.15
CA GLY A 452 6.41 -25.22 1.86
C GLY A 452 7.64 -25.92 2.46
N ALA A 453 8.60 -25.20 3.02
CA ALA A 453 9.75 -25.77 3.73
C ALA A 453 9.54 -25.69 5.25
N GLU A 454 9.86 -26.74 6.00
CA GLU A 454 9.70 -26.72 7.46
C GLU A 454 10.59 -25.64 8.12
N PRO A 455 10.09 -24.89 9.13
CA PRO A 455 10.93 -24.03 9.97
C PRO A 455 11.91 -24.88 10.78
N ALA A 456 13.22 -24.66 10.60
CA ALA A 456 14.26 -25.50 11.17
C ALA A 456 14.47 -25.28 12.69
N GLY A 457 13.49 -25.68 13.50
CA GLY A 457 13.48 -25.49 14.96
C GLY A 457 13.24 -24.04 15.41
N ARG A 458 12.61 -23.22 14.55
CA ARG A 458 12.47 -21.76 14.72
C ARG A 458 11.05 -21.30 14.48
N ASN A 459 10.64 -20.23 15.15
CA ASN A 459 9.37 -19.57 14.86
C ASN A 459 9.54 -18.77 13.56
N ARG A 460 8.79 -19.12 12.52
CA ARG A 460 8.86 -18.45 11.20
C ARG A 460 7.84 -17.32 11.11
N TYR A 461 8.25 -16.19 10.54
CA TYR A 461 7.44 -15.00 10.32
C TYR A 461 7.54 -14.63 8.84
N VAL A 462 6.43 -14.72 8.10
CA VAL A 462 6.38 -14.52 6.65
C VAL A 462 5.59 -13.25 6.33
N PHE A 463 6.22 -12.28 5.68
CA PHE A 463 5.65 -10.97 5.37
C PHE A 463 5.35 -10.88 3.87
N PHE A 464 4.08 -10.96 3.48
CA PHE A 464 3.66 -10.75 2.09
C PHE A 464 3.40 -9.27 1.84
N MET A 465 4.26 -8.65 1.02
CA MET A 465 4.26 -7.20 0.79
C MET A 465 3.76 -6.91 -0.62
N THR A 466 2.49 -6.54 -0.77
CA THR A 466 1.75 -6.48 -2.05
C THR A 466 0.56 -5.50 -1.96
N ASP A 467 0.01 -5.07 -3.09
CA ASP A 467 -1.32 -4.45 -3.17
C ASP A 467 -2.47 -5.49 -3.18
N ALA A 468 -2.11 -6.77 -3.31
CA ALA A 468 -2.98 -7.94 -3.38
C ALA A 468 -4.03 -7.92 -4.51
N GLN A 469 -3.86 -7.10 -5.54
CA GLN A 469 -4.82 -6.93 -6.65
C GLN A 469 -4.81 -8.15 -7.58
N ILE A 470 -5.41 -9.26 -7.13
CA ILE A 470 -5.37 -10.59 -7.77
C ILE A 470 -6.79 -11.18 -7.80
N GLY A 471 -7.17 -11.85 -8.88
CA GLY A 471 -8.46 -12.56 -9.00
C GLY A 471 -8.48 -13.94 -8.32
N GLU A 472 -7.33 -14.63 -8.30
CA GLU A 472 -7.13 -16.01 -7.80
C GLU A 472 -6.98 -16.13 -6.27
N GLY A 473 -7.64 -15.24 -5.51
CA GLY A 473 -7.46 -15.14 -4.06
C GLY A 473 -7.82 -16.43 -3.29
N ALA A 474 -8.93 -17.08 -3.66
CA ALA A 474 -9.38 -18.31 -2.99
C ALA A 474 -8.40 -19.48 -3.18
N GLN A 475 -7.80 -19.61 -4.37
CA GLN A 475 -6.80 -20.65 -4.66
C GLN A 475 -5.50 -20.39 -3.89
N ILE A 476 -5.10 -19.13 -3.74
CA ILE A 476 -3.95 -18.71 -2.93
C ILE A 476 -4.19 -19.03 -1.45
N LEU A 477 -5.40 -18.78 -0.94
CA LEU A 477 -5.79 -19.09 0.43
C LEU A 477 -5.75 -20.60 0.70
N ALA A 478 -6.46 -21.41 -0.11
CA ALA A 478 -6.49 -22.87 0.02
C ALA A 478 -5.08 -23.49 -0.05
N LYS A 479 -4.20 -22.96 -0.90
CA LYS A 479 -2.79 -23.38 -0.99
C LYS A 479 -2.01 -23.03 0.27
N SER A 480 -2.22 -21.84 0.84
CA SER A 480 -1.55 -21.40 2.07
C SER A 480 -1.88 -22.31 3.26
N VAL A 481 -3.17 -22.62 3.44
CA VAL A 481 -3.69 -23.55 4.46
C VAL A 481 -3.02 -24.92 4.34
N THR A 482 -3.10 -25.52 3.14
CA THR A 482 -2.53 -26.83 2.80
C THR A 482 -1.02 -26.94 3.06
N LEU A 483 -0.29 -25.81 3.10
CA LEU A 483 1.14 -25.77 3.40
C LEU A 483 1.40 -25.60 4.90
N LEU A 484 0.60 -24.78 5.59
CA LEU A 484 0.73 -24.52 7.02
C LEU A 484 0.34 -25.74 7.88
N GLU A 485 -0.67 -26.49 7.48
CA GLU A 485 -1.11 -27.71 8.18
C GLU A 485 -0.02 -28.79 8.27
N ARG A 486 0.86 -28.89 7.25
CA ARG A 486 1.89 -29.94 7.14
C ARG A 486 2.88 -29.98 8.30
N PHE A 487 3.06 -28.86 8.99
CA PHE A 487 4.05 -28.70 10.06
C PHE A 487 3.41 -28.44 11.43
N GLN A 488 2.08 -28.53 11.56
CA GLN A 488 1.39 -28.35 12.84
C GLN A 488 1.82 -29.40 13.88
N GLU A 489 2.12 -30.64 13.46
CA GLU A 489 2.56 -31.72 14.36
C GLU A 489 3.99 -31.52 14.92
N SER A 490 4.85 -30.74 14.26
CA SER A 490 6.24 -30.53 14.74
C SER A 490 6.37 -29.38 15.75
N GLY A 491 5.28 -28.67 16.04
CA GLY A 491 5.23 -27.61 17.05
C GLY A 491 5.83 -26.27 16.62
N HIS A 492 6.42 -26.18 15.43
CA HIS A 492 7.01 -24.95 14.90
C HIS A 492 6.06 -24.26 13.91
N LYS A 493 5.19 -23.39 14.43
CA LYS A 493 4.25 -22.59 13.63
C LYS A 493 4.99 -21.63 12.69
N ALA A 494 4.50 -21.48 11.47
CA ALA A 494 4.84 -20.38 10.57
C ALA A 494 3.72 -19.35 10.60
N ARG A 495 4.03 -18.12 11.05
CA ARG A 495 3.08 -17.01 11.10
C ARG A 495 3.09 -16.22 9.80
N VAL A 496 1.91 -15.83 9.32
CA VAL A 496 1.76 -15.05 8.07
C VAL A 496 1.26 -13.65 8.38
N PHE A 497 1.95 -12.65 7.83
CA PHE A 497 1.64 -11.25 7.96
C PHE A 497 1.37 -10.66 6.58
N GLY A 498 0.18 -10.09 6.41
CA GLY A 498 -0.19 -9.36 5.21
C GLY A 498 0.27 -7.90 5.32
N VAL A 499 1.06 -7.42 4.38
CA VAL A 499 1.50 -6.01 4.33
C VAL A 499 0.93 -5.39 3.06
N GLY A 500 -0.26 -4.83 3.20
CA GLY A 500 -0.97 -4.12 2.14
C GLY A 500 -0.29 -2.79 1.83
N VAL A 501 0.16 -2.58 0.60
CA VAL A 501 0.87 -1.34 0.22
C VAL A 501 0.20 -0.68 -0.99
N GLY A 502 -0.27 0.55 -0.83
CA GLY A 502 -0.94 1.28 -1.91
C GLY A 502 -1.91 2.34 -1.42
N SER A 503 -2.90 2.63 -2.27
CA SER A 503 -4.03 3.54 -2.01
C SER A 503 -5.40 2.86 -2.16
N SER A 504 -5.44 1.67 -2.77
CA SER A 504 -6.64 0.84 -2.97
C SER A 504 -6.23 -0.64 -2.86
N VAL A 505 -6.02 -1.13 -1.63
CA VAL A 505 -5.47 -2.48 -1.40
C VAL A 505 -6.62 -3.50 -1.46
N ASN A 506 -6.37 -4.71 -1.97
CA ASN A 506 -7.35 -5.80 -1.84
C ASN A 506 -7.32 -6.36 -0.41
N HIS A 507 -8.02 -5.69 0.52
CA HIS A 507 -8.06 -6.03 1.95
C HIS A 507 -8.38 -7.51 2.21
N ALA A 508 -9.41 -8.08 1.57
CA ALA A 508 -9.83 -9.48 1.75
C ALA A 508 -8.66 -10.49 1.66
N LEU A 509 -7.85 -10.44 0.61
CA LEU A 509 -6.74 -11.40 0.46
C LEU A 509 -5.61 -11.17 1.48
N ILE A 510 -5.36 -9.91 1.87
CA ILE A 510 -4.37 -9.55 2.90
C ILE A 510 -4.79 -10.08 4.28
N GLU A 511 -6.06 -9.86 4.65
CA GLU A 511 -6.63 -10.31 5.92
C GLU A 511 -6.74 -11.83 5.98
N ASP A 512 -7.26 -12.48 4.94
CA ASP A 512 -7.46 -13.93 4.95
C ASP A 512 -6.13 -14.69 5.01
N MET A 513 -5.09 -14.21 4.32
CA MET A 513 -3.74 -14.75 4.47
C MET A 513 -3.17 -14.57 5.88
N ALA A 514 -3.45 -13.44 6.54
CA ALA A 514 -3.03 -13.19 7.91
C ALA A 514 -3.80 -14.07 8.92
N LYS A 515 -5.12 -14.21 8.78
CA LYS A 515 -5.99 -15.09 9.59
C LYS A 515 -5.52 -16.55 9.50
N VAL A 516 -5.33 -17.06 8.28
CA VAL A 516 -4.90 -18.45 8.03
C VAL A 516 -3.53 -18.77 8.64
N GLY A 517 -2.64 -17.78 8.70
CA GLY A 517 -1.32 -17.93 9.33
C GLY A 517 -1.22 -17.45 10.77
N ASP A 518 -2.32 -17.23 11.50
CA ASP A 518 -2.29 -16.77 12.91
C ASP A 518 -1.35 -15.57 13.11
N GLY A 519 -1.50 -14.56 12.24
CA GLY A 519 -0.74 -13.32 12.22
C GLY A 519 -1.63 -12.11 11.95
N LEU A 520 -1.07 -11.06 11.33
CA LEU A 520 -1.69 -9.73 11.24
C LEU A 520 -1.59 -9.10 9.86
N ALA A 521 -2.62 -8.35 9.48
CA ALA A 521 -2.60 -7.43 8.36
C ALA A 521 -2.10 -6.03 8.81
N VAL A 522 -1.32 -5.35 7.96
CA VAL A 522 -0.96 -3.94 8.17
C VAL A 522 -0.97 -3.20 6.83
N TYR A 523 -1.74 -2.11 6.80
CA TYR A 523 -1.84 -1.22 5.64
C TYR A 523 -0.85 -0.07 5.73
N ALA A 524 0.00 0.03 4.71
CA ALA A 524 0.97 1.10 4.51
C ALA A 524 0.46 2.03 3.40
N THR A 525 -0.19 3.11 3.80
CA THR A 525 -0.83 4.03 2.85
C THR A 525 0.18 5.01 2.23
N GLN A 526 -0.04 5.41 0.98
CA GLN A 526 0.92 6.26 0.25
C GLN A 526 1.15 7.66 0.85
N ARG A 527 0.24 8.17 1.68
CA ARG A 527 0.38 9.48 2.32
C ARG A 527 1.18 9.43 3.63
N GLU A 528 1.49 8.22 4.13
CA GLU A 528 2.26 8.03 5.37
C GLU A 528 3.78 7.98 5.17
N GLU A 529 4.49 8.28 6.25
CA GLU A 529 5.93 8.01 6.38
C GLU A 529 6.16 6.49 6.49
N PRO A 530 6.98 5.88 5.61
CA PRO A 530 7.15 4.42 5.58
C PRO A 530 7.56 3.86 6.94
N ALA A 531 8.40 4.59 7.68
CA ALA A 531 8.91 4.18 8.98
C ALA A 531 7.82 3.92 10.05
N ARG A 532 6.62 4.50 9.93
CA ARG A 532 5.52 4.23 10.87
C ARG A 532 4.78 2.93 10.56
N ALA A 533 4.45 2.69 9.29
CA ALA A 533 3.85 1.41 8.87
C ALA A 533 4.77 0.23 9.26
N VAL A 534 6.08 0.47 9.21
CA VAL A 534 7.11 -0.49 9.60
C VAL A 534 7.20 -0.66 11.11
N ASN A 535 7.26 0.42 11.88
CA ASN A 535 7.22 0.32 13.35
C ASN A 535 5.97 -0.42 13.81
N ARG A 536 4.79 -0.13 13.23
CA ARG A 536 3.56 -0.92 13.44
C ARG A 536 3.81 -2.42 13.24
N ILE A 537 4.40 -2.84 12.11
CA ILE A 537 4.67 -4.27 11.89
C ILE A 537 5.60 -4.84 12.97
N PHE A 538 6.68 -4.16 13.35
CA PHE A 538 7.68 -4.73 14.28
C PHE A 538 7.36 -4.58 15.77
N GLU A 539 6.53 -3.61 16.14
CA GLU A 539 5.92 -3.49 17.46
C GLU A 539 4.71 -4.45 17.59
N LYS A 540 4.07 -4.85 16.47
CA LYS A 540 2.97 -5.84 16.46
C LYS A 540 3.40 -7.31 16.33
N VAL A 541 4.58 -7.60 15.77
CA VAL A 541 5.18 -8.96 15.61
C VAL A 541 5.70 -9.53 16.95
N ASP A 542 5.01 -9.20 18.02
CA ASP A 542 5.37 -9.66 19.35
C ASP A 542 5.03 -11.15 19.54
N HIS A 543 5.61 -11.77 20.57
CA HIS A 543 5.32 -13.18 20.87
C HIS A 543 3.83 -13.33 21.25
N PRO A 544 3.17 -14.48 20.98
CA PRO A 544 1.93 -14.80 21.68
C PRO A 544 2.21 -14.76 23.19
N VAL A 545 1.49 -13.88 23.88
CA VAL A 545 1.44 -13.78 25.33
C VAL A 545 0.90 -15.08 25.91
N MET A 546 -0.08 -15.69 25.25
CA MET A 546 -0.68 -16.93 25.69
C MET A 546 -1.13 -17.80 24.52
N GLU A 547 -0.61 -19.02 24.46
CA GLU A 547 -0.93 -20.03 23.44
C GLU A 547 -1.98 -21.03 23.94
N GLN A 548 -2.57 -21.80 23.03
CA GLN A 548 -3.51 -22.90 23.35
C GLN A 548 -4.72 -22.43 24.17
N LEU A 549 -5.33 -21.31 23.77
CA LEU A 549 -6.46 -20.72 24.47
C LEU A 549 -7.68 -21.64 24.49
N SER A 550 -8.39 -21.64 25.62
CA SER A 550 -9.70 -22.29 25.80
C SER A 550 -10.47 -21.55 26.89
N ILE A 551 -11.81 -21.60 26.86
CA ILE A 551 -12.65 -20.94 27.86
C ILE A 551 -13.43 -21.99 28.65
N ASP A 552 -13.37 -21.88 29.97
CA ASP A 552 -14.30 -22.55 30.88
C ASP A 552 -15.43 -21.59 31.22
N TRP A 553 -16.61 -21.85 30.64
CA TRP A 553 -17.83 -21.07 30.84
C TRP A 553 -18.47 -21.25 32.23
N ASN A 554 -17.90 -22.09 33.10
CA ASN A 554 -18.30 -22.25 34.50
C ASN A 554 -19.82 -22.50 34.70
N GLY A 555 -20.41 -23.28 33.79
CA GLY A 555 -21.83 -23.65 33.82
C GLY A 555 -22.79 -22.73 33.04
N LEU A 556 -22.30 -21.69 32.36
CA LEU A 556 -23.12 -20.95 31.39
C LEU A 556 -23.32 -21.76 30.11
N GLU A 557 -24.56 -21.79 29.62
CA GLU A 557 -24.99 -22.55 28.43
C GLU A 557 -24.66 -21.77 27.14
N VAL A 558 -23.38 -21.78 26.75
CA VAL A 558 -22.88 -21.22 25.47
C VAL A 558 -22.89 -22.31 24.39
N GLU A 559 -23.58 -22.06 23.28
CA GLU A 559 -23.79 -23.06 22.21
C GLU A 559 -22.66 -23.06 21.18
N GLU A 560 -22.34 -21.90 20.62
CA GLU A 560 -21.32 -21.71 19.58
C GLU A 560 -20.49 -20.45 19.84
N THR A 561 -19.21 -20.47 19.47
CA THR A 561 -18.32 -19.31 19.48
C THR A 561 -17.45 -19.25 18.23
N TYR A 562 -17.20 -18.03 17.74
CA TYR A 562 -16.37 -17.71 16.58
C TYR A 562 -15.27 -16.71 16.98
N PRO A 563 -13.99 -16.95 16.62
CA PRO A 563 -13.50 -18.05 15.79
C PRO A 563 -13.62 -19.44 16.46
N ARG A 564 -13.93 -20.48 15.66
CA ARG A 564 -14.14 -21.85 16.17
C ARG A 564 -12.90 -22.44 16.85
N VAL A 565 -11.73 -22.13 16.29
CA VAL A 565 -10.42 -22.44 16.85
C VAL A 565 -9.89 -21.14 17.42
N MET A 566 -9.62 -21.12 18.73
CA MET A 566 -9.08 -19.93 19.39
C MET A 566 -7.66 -19.66 18.87
N PRO A 567 -7.36 -18.44 18.36
CA PRO A 567 -6.00 -18.05 18.01
C PRO A 567 -5.14 -17.90 19.27
N ASP A 568 -3.83 -17.72 19.12
CA ASP A 568 -3.00 -17.34 20.27
C ASP A 568 -3.26 -15.85 20.64
N LEU A 569 -3.14 -15.50 21.92
CA LEU A 569 -3.31 -14.12 22.41
C LEU A 569 -1.99 -13.36 22.32
N PHE A 570 -1.97 -12.12 21.84
CA PHE A 570 -0.77 -11.30 21.64
C PHE A 570 -0.83 -9.99 22.44
N VAL A 571 0.31 -9.41 22.86
CA VAL A 571 0.37 -8.11 23.59
C VAL A 571 -0.33 -7.00 22.80
N SER A 572 -0.17 -7.02 21.49
CA SER A 572 -0.65 -6.00 20.56
C SER A 572 -2.11 -6.19 20.15
N ARG A 573 -2.74 -7.35 20.35
CA ARG A 573 -4.06 -7.66 19.79
C ARG A 573 -4.99 -8.35 20.79
N PRO A 574 -6.18 -7.78 21.07
CA PRO A 574 -7.22 -8.45 21.83
C PRO A 574 -7.84 -9.57 21.02
N LEU A 575 -8.31 -10.59 21.73
CA LEU A 575 -9.16 -11.62 21.16
C LEU A 575 -10.61 -11.11 21.12
N MET A 576 -11.18 -10.96 19.93
CA MET A 576 -12.62 -10.78 19.74
C MET A 576 -13.29 -12.15 19.62
N LEU A 577 -14.40 -12.34 20.34
CA LEU A 577 -15.21 -13.54 20.31
C LEU A 577 -16.68 -13.20 20.11
N HIS A 578 -17.30 -13.81 19.10
CA HIS A 578 -18.74 -13.76 18.86
C HIS A 578 -19.35 -15.08 19.30
N GLY A 579 -20.48 -15.09 20.01
CA GLY A 579 -21.09 -16.34 20.43
C GLY A 579 -22.57 -16.27 20.71
N GLN A 580 -23.16 -17.44 20.98
CA GLN A 580 -24.57 -17.61 21.35
C GLN A 580 -24.72 -18.29 22.70
N TYR A 581 -25.75 -17.89 23.45
CA TYR A 581 -26.14 -18.48 24.73
C TYR A 581 -27.64 -18.79 24.76
N SER A 582 -28.02 -19.90 25.39
CA SER A 582 -29.42 -20.38 25.40
C SER A 582 -30.18 -20.02 26.67
N GLU A 583 -29.51 -19.87 27.80
CA GLU A 583 -30.10 -19.53 29.10
C GLU A 583 -29.42 -18.30 29.72
N PRO A 584 -30.17 -17.42 30.41
CA PRO A 584 -29.58 -16.25 31.06
C PRO A 584 -28.81 -16.66 32.33
N GLY A 585 -27.75 -15.92 32.66
CA GLY A 585 -26.95 -16.18 33.86
C GLY A 585 -25.69 -15.34 33.94
N GLU A 586 -25.09 -15.31 35.13
CA GLU A 586 -23.81 -14.62 35.39
C GLU A 586 -22.82 -15.61 35.97
N ALA A 587 -21.57 -15.58 35.50
CA ALA A 587 -20.50 -16.40 36.06
C ALA A 587 -19.14 -15.71 35.99
N ASN A 588 -18.24 -16.17 36.86
CA ASN A 588 -16.81 -15.95 36.66
C ASN A 588 -16.29 -17.09 35.79
N ILE A 589 -16.16 -16.84 34.49
CA ILE A 589 -15.55 -17.76 33.52
C ILE A 589 -14.03 -17.75 33.68
N THR A 590 -13.34 -18.73 33.11
CA THR A 590 -11.87 -18.80 33.14
C THR A 590 -11.32 -19.03 31.75
N ILE A 591 -10.61 -18.04 31.22
CA ILE A 591 -9.79 -18.20 30.02
C ILE A 591 -8.51 -18.93 30.44
N ARG A 592 -8.16 -20.01 29.74
CA ARG A 592 -7.02 -20.88 30.04
C ARG A 592 -6.10 -20.93 28.83
N GLY A 593 -4.80 -20.89 29.07
CA GLY A 593 -3.80 -21.11 28.03
C GLY A 593 -2.42 -21.37 28.62
N ARG A 594 -1.37 -21.15 27.82
CA ARG A 594 0.02 -21.35 28.22
C ARG A 594 0.90 -20.14 27.94
N VAL A 595 1.77 -19.83 28.89
CA VAL A 595 2.86 -18.85 28.79
C VAL A 595 4.15 -19.61 29.09
N ASP A 596 5.14 -19.61 28.18
CA ASP A 596 6.36 -20.45 28.30
C ASP A 596 6.07 -21.94 28.58
N GLY A 597 4.98 -22.47 28.01
CA GLY A 597 4.49 -23.82 28.27
C GLY A 597 3.89 -24.05 29.66
N GLN A 598 4.00 -23.10 30.60
CA GLN A 598 3.31 -23.12 31.89
C GLN A 598 1.86 -22.72 31.71
N ARG A 599 0.94 -23.39 32.39
CA ARG A 599 -0.49 -23.07 32.31
C ARG A 599 -0.81 -21.80 33.10
N VAL A 600 -1.57 -20.90 32.48
CA VAL A 600 -2.09 -19.67 33.09
C VAL A 600 -3.61 -19.61 32.87
N ASP A 601 -4.33 -19.22 33.92
CA ASP A 601 -5.79 -19.12 33.98
C ASP A 601 -6.16 -17.67 34.33
N ILE A 602 -6.88 -16.97 33.45
CA ILE A 602 -7.37 -15.60 33.62
C ILE A 602 -8.87 -15.66 33.96
N PRO A 603 -9.30 -15.25 35.17
CA PRO A 603 -10.71 -15.18 35.52
C PRO A 603 -11.36 -13.92 34.91
N LEU A 604 -12.58 -14.06 34.42
CA LEU A 604 -13.38 -12.97 33.86
C LEU A 604 -14.83 -13.11 34.30
N HIS A 605 -15.44 -12.02 34.78
CA HIS A 605 -16.88 -11.98 35.04
C HIS A 605 -17.64 -11.65 33.75
N VAL A 606 -18.68 -12.44 33.44
CA VAL A 606 -19.59 -12.19 32.31
C VAL A 606 -21.04 -12.31 32.77
N SER A 607 -21.92 -11.55 32.11
CA SER A 607 -23.36 -11.53 32.37
C SER A 607 -24.12 -11.73 31.06
N PHE A 608 -24.98 -12.74 31.02
CA PHE A 608 -25.87 -13.07 29.90
C PHE A 608 -27.31 -12.75 30.32
N PRO A 609 -27.89 -11.62 29.87
CA PRO A 609 -29.21 -11.18 30.29
C PRO A 609 -30.37 -12.04 29.73
N GLU A 610 -31.53 -11.94 30.37
CA GLU A 610 -32.77 -12.55 29.84
C GLU A 610 -33.35 -11.73 28.68
N VAL A 611 -33.21 -10.40 28.74
CA VAL A 611 -33.60 -9.44 27.70
C VAL A 611 -32.52 -8.38 27.60
N ASP A 612 -32.06 -8.11 26.38
CA ASP A 612 -31.17 -7.00 26.03
C ASP A 612 -31.44 -6.63 24.56
N GLU A 613 -32.10 -5.50 24.34
CA GLU A 613 -32.53 -5.04 23.01
C GLU A 613 -31.64 -3.92 22.47
N ASP A 614 -30.66 -3.44 23.26
CA ASP A 614 -29.92 -2.20 22.98
C ASP A 614 -28.90 -2.36 21.84
N ALA A 615 -28.39 -3.58 21.59
CA ALA A 615 -27.30 -3.83 20.64
C ALA A 615 -27.63 -4.91 19.59
N GLN A 616 -28.76 -4.78 18.84
CA GLN A 616 -29.20 -5.73 17.80
C GLN A 616 -28.07 -6.18 16.85
N VAL A 617 -27.13 -5.29 16.54
CA VAL A 617 -25.95 -5.51 15.68
C VAL A 617 -25.05 -6.67 16.13
N VAL A 618 -25.04 -7.02 17.42
CA VAL A 618 -24.31 -8.17 17.96
C VAL A 618 -24.81 -9.48 17.34
N GLY A 619 -26.12 -9.59 17.07
CA GLY A 619 -26.70 -10.74 16.38
C GLY A 619 -26.30 -10.84 14.91
N THR A 620 -26.12 -9.68 14.25
CA THR A 620 -25.66 -9.57 12.86
C THR A 620 -24.17 -9.95 12.75
N LEU A 621 -23.32 -9.48 13.67
CA LEU A 621 -21.88 -9.81 13.73
C LEU A 621 -21.63 -11.29 14.03
N TRP A 622 -22.37 -11.90 14.96
CA TRP A 622 -22.29 -13.35 15.18
C TRP A 622 -22.60 -14.15 13.91
N ALA A 623 -23.65 -13.76 13.17
CA ALA A 623 -24.04 -14.44 11.93
C ALA A 623 -22.97 -14.28 10.84
N ARG A 624 -22.36 -13.09 10.71
CA ARG A 624 -21.20 -12.87 9.83
C ARG A 624 -20.01 -13.74 10.21
N ALA A 625 -19.62 -13.77 11.48
CA ALA A 625 -18.50 -14.58 11.96
C ALA A 625 -18.73 -16.10 11.75
N LYS A 626 -19.99 -16.56 11.81
CA LYS A 626 -20.36 -17.93 11.43
C LYS A 626 -20.26 -18.17 9.93
N ILE A 627 -20.72 -17.23 9.09
CA ILE A 627 -20.60 -17.31 7.63
C ILE A 627 -19.13 -17.33 7.21
N ASP A 628 -18.28 -16.46 7.75
CA ASP A 628 -16.83 -16.44 7.48
C ASP A 628 -16.19 -17.81 7.75
N ALA A 629 -16.52 -18.41 8.91
CA ALA A 629 -16.04 -19.74 9.26
C ALA A 629 -16.60 -20.88 8.39
N LEU A 630 -17.69 -20.66 7.65
CA LEU A 630 -18.23 -21.60 6.67
C LEU A 630 -17.64 -21.38 5.26
N GLU A 631 -17.43 -20.14 4.86
CA GLU A 631 -16.71 -19.80 3.61
C GLU A 631 -15.26 -20.30 3.65
N ILE A 632 -14.60 -20.20 4.82
CA ILE A 632 -13.29 -20.80 5.09
C ILE A 632 -13.33 -22.33 4.95
N ASP A 633 -14.32 -23.02 5.54
CA ASP A 633 -14.49 -24.47 5.38
C ASP A 633 -14.67 -24.88 3.90
N GLU A 634 -15.43 -24.10 3.10
CA GLU A 634 -15.57 -24.34 1.65
C GLU A 634 -14.23 -24.15 0.91
N ALA A 635 -13.48 -23.09 1.24
CA ALA A 635 -12.15 -22.84 0.69
C ALA A 635 -11.14 -23.96 1.05
N TYR A 636 -11.34 -24.63 2.19
CA TYR A 636 -10.54 -25.79 2.62
C TYR A 636 -11.00 -27.09 1.96
N GLY A 637 -12.06 -27.06 1.14
CA GLY A 637 -12.60 -28.22 0.44
C GLY A 637 -13.41 -29.16 1.35
N MET A 638 -13.89 -28.70 2.51
CA MET A 638 -14.68 -29.50 3.47
C MET A 638 -16.14 -29.75 3.02
N GLY A 639 -16.36 -29.90 1.71
CA GLY A 639 -17.67 -29.89 1.08
C GLY A 639 -18.28 -28.49 0.99
N SER A 640 -19.37 -28.35 0.24
CA SER A 640 -20.07 -27.07 0.15
C SER A 640 -20.91 -26.82 1.40
N LYS A 641 -20.86 -25.58 1.90
CA LYS A 641 -21.66 -25.00 2.98
C LYS A 641 -22.77 -24.08 2.46
N ALA A 642 -22.91 -23.94 1.14
CA ALA A 642 -23.86 -23.04 0.48
C ALA A 642 -25.28 -23.07 1.08
N VAL A 643 -25.80 -24.24 1.46
CA VAL A 643 -27.13 -24.36 2.10
C VAL A 643 -27.15 -23.68 3.47
N GLU A 644 -26.17 -23.95 4.34
CA GLU A 644 -26.06 -23.37 5.68
C GLU A 644 -25.84 -21.85 5.60
N ILE A 645 -24.94 -21.39 4.72
CA ILE A 645 -24.70 -19.96 4.47
C ILE A 645 -25.96 -19.27 3.92
N THR A 646 -26.74 -19.94 3.06
CA THR A 646 -28.02 -19.41 2.55
C THR A 646 -29.05 -19.30 3.67
N GLU A 647 -29.18 -20.31 4.53
CA GLU A 647 -30.15 -20.30 5.63
C GLU A 647 -29.84 -19.23 6.68
N ILE A 648 -28.56 -19.04 7.04
CA ILE A 648 -28.12 -17.95 7.92
C ILE A 648 -28.35 -16.59 7.25
N GLY A 649 -27.97 -16.44 5.97
CA GLY A 649 -28.19 -15.21 5.20
C GLY A 649 -29.65 -14.78 5.17
N LEU A 650 -30.57 -15.71 4.89
CA LEU A 650 -32.01 -15.44 4.91
C LEU A 650 -32.55 -15.17 6.31
N ALA A 651 -32.05 -15.84 7.35
CA ALA A 651 -32.52 -15.66 8.73
C ALA A 651 -32.07 -14.33 9.35
N HIS A 652 -30.88 -13.85 9.01
CA HIS A 652 -30.29 -12.61 9.51
C HIS A 652 -30.36 -11.43 8.53
N SER A 653 -31.00 -11.63 7.36
CA SER A 653 -31.04 -10.66 6.25
C SER A 653 -29.68 -10.22 5.72
N LEU A 654 -28.66 -11.07 5.82
CA LEU A 654 -27.32 -10.78 5.31
C LEU A 654 -27.21 -11.05 3.81
N VAL A 655 -26.53 -10.15 3.08
CA VAL A 655 -25.97 -10.48 1.76
C VAL A 655 -24.81 -11.45 1.95
N THR A 656 -24.79 -12.51 1.12
CA THR A 656 -23.73 -13.53 1.10
C THR A 656 -23.44 -13.92 -0.36
N PRO A 657 -22.46 -14.80 -0.67
CA PRO A 657 -22.29 -15.33 -2.01
C PRO A 657 -23.56 -16.01 -2.58
N TYR A 658 -24.50 -16.42 -1.72
CA TYR A 658 -25.71 -17.19 -2.04
C TYR A 658 -27.04 -16.45 -1.78
N THR A 659 -27.00 -15.23 -1.24
CA THR A 659 -28.20 -14.42 -0.92
C THR A 659 -27.99 -12.97 -1.35
N SER A 660 -29.08 -12.27 -1.71
CA SER A 660 -28.99 -10.94 -2.30
C SER A 660 -30.24 -10.12 -2.01
N PHE A 661 -30.08 -8.80 -1.88
CA PHE A 661 -31.20 -7.88 -1.67
C PHE A 661 -31.82 -7.47 -3.01
N VAL A 662 -33.14 -7.51 -3.09
CA VAL A 662 -33.90 -6.98 -4.23
C VAL A 662 -35.02 -6.05 -3.76
N ALA A 663 -35.10 -4.85 -4.35
CA ALA A 663 -36.17 -3.88 -4.15
C ALA A 663 -36.90 -3.65 -5.48
N VAL A 664 -38.24 -3.59 -5.48
CA VAL A 664 -39.04 -3.36 -6.69
C VAL A 664 -40.19 -2.40 -6.41
N ASP A 665 -40.19 -1.25 -7.11
CA ASP A 665 -41.34 -0.35 -7.14
C ASP A 665 -42.39 -0.85 -8.14
N ARG A 666 -43.37 -1.59 -7.62
CA ARG A 666 -44.50 -2.09 -8.40
C ARG A 666 -45.62 -1.06 -8.62
N THR A 667 -45.49 0.16 -8.09
CA THR A 667 -46.57 1.16 -8.14
C THR A 667 -46.61 1.94 -9.45
N GLN A 668 -45.52 1.94 -10.22
CA GLN A 668 -45.40 2.62 -11.52
C GLN A 668 -44.68 1.74 -12.54
N VAL A 669 -44.94 1.99 -13.83
CA VAL A 669 -44.19 1.45 -14.96
C VAL A 669 -43.54 2.63 -15.67
N VAL A 670 -42.22 2.58 -15.79
CA VAL A 670 -41.36 3.72 -16.17
C VAL A 670 -40.86 3.64 -17.61
N GLY A 671 -40.80 2.43 -18.19
CA GLY A 671 -40.30 2.20 -19.54
C GLY A 671 -40.97 1.01 -20.24
N ASP A 672 -40.47 0.68 -21.43
CA ASP A 672 -40.91 -0.44 -22.27
C ASP A 672 -40.27 -1.79 -21.90
N GLY A 673 -39.61 -1.85 -20.73
CA GLY A 673 -38.83 -3.00 -20.28
C GLY A 673 -37.43 -3.11 -20.87
N LYS A 674 -36.95 -2.10 -21.63
CA LYS A 674 -35.63 -2.08 -22.28
C LYS A 674 -34.84 -0.81 -21.92
N PRO A 675 -34.46 -0.64 -20.65
CA PRO A 675 -33.69 0.52 -20.22
C PRO A 675 -32.31 0.58 -20.89
N THR A 676 -31.72 1.77 -20.92
CA THR A 676 -30.35 1.99 -21.42
C THR A 676 -29.36 1.54 -20.36
N LEU A 677 -28.62 0.45 -20.60
CA LEU A 677 -27.53 0.07 -19.70
C LEU A 677 -26.37 1.08 -19.77
N VAL A 678 -25.96 1.59 -18.61
CA VAL A 678 -24.76 2.41 -18.41
C VAL A 678 -23.96 1.82 -17.25
N VAL A 679 -22.83 1.18 -17.57
CA VAL A 679 -21.89 0.67 -16.56
C VAL A 679 -21.16 1.85 -15.94
N GLN A 680 -21.25 2.00 -14.63
CA GLN A 680 -20.57 3.05 -13.88
C GLN A 680 -19.10 2.65 -13.69
N PRO A 681 -18.14 3.42 -14.22
CA PRO A 681 -16.72 3.15 -14.00
C PRO A 681 -16.26 3.61 -12.62
N GLU A 682 -15.21 2.96 -12.15
CA GLU A 682 -14.45 3.26 -10.94
C GLU A 682 -13.42 4.38 -11.18
N GLU A 683 -13.16 5.19 -10.15
CA GLU A 683 -12.08 6.19 -10.20
C GLU A 683 -10.71 5.49 -10.23
N ALA A 684 -9.72 6.12 -10.89
CA ALA A 684 -8.37 5.58 -10.92
C ALA A 684 -7.69 5.71 -9.54
N PRO A 685 -7.16 4.62 -8.93
CA PRO A 685 -6.49 4.69 -7.64
C PRO A 685 -5.41 5.78 -7.57
N GLU A 686 -5.33 6.50 -6.44
CA GLU A 686 -4.33 7.56 -6.23
C GLU A 686 -2.92 6.96 -6.29
N SER A 687 -2.28 7.02 -7.46
CA SER A 687 -0.87 6.66 -7.65
C SER A 687 -0.37 7.26 -8.97
N GLU A 688 0.95 7.49 -9.05
CA GLU A 688 1.61 7.88 -10.30
C GLU A 688 1.69 6.66 -11.26
N MET A 689 0.55 6.28 -11.83
CA MET A 689 0.33 5.23 -12.83
C MET A 689 0.99 5.53 -14.20
N THR A 690 2.12 6.24 -14.18
CA THR A 690 3.01 6.59 -15.30
C THR A 690 3.61 5.39 -16.06
N GLY A 691 3.39 4.16 -15.58
CA GLY A 691 3.99 2.94 -16.12
C GLY A 691 3.04 1.79 -16.48
N LEU A 692 1.81 1.75 -15.92
CA LEU A 692 0.87 0.64 -16.18
C LEU A 692 -0.07 0.94 -17.34
N LEU A 693 -0.63 2.16 -17.38
CA LEU A 693 -1.22 2.72 -18.61
C LEU A 693 -0.09 3.24 -19.52
N GLY A 694 0.69 2.30 -20.06
CA GLY A 694 1.45 2.59 -21.28
C GLY A 694 0.51 3.14 -22.34
N SER A 695 1.00 4.05 -23.19
CA SER A 695 0.21 4.92 -24.09
C SER A 695 -0.73 4.23 -25.10
N GLY A 696 -0.83 2.90 -25.08
CA GLY A 696 -1.78 2.11 -25.84
C GLY A 696 -3.20 2.05 -25.25
N MET A 697 -3.39 2.11 -23.92
CA MET A 697 -4.75 2.06 -23.36
C MET A 697 -5.51 3.38 -23.49
N ALA A 698 -4.82 4.52 -23.45
CA ALA A 698 -5.41 5.83 -23.78
C ALA A 698 -5.62 6.04 -25.31
N ALA A 699 -5.18 5.09 -26.15
CA ALA A 699 -5.20 5.21 -27.61
C ALA A 699 -5.96 4.08 -28.33
N GLN A 700 -6.52 3.11 -27.60
CA GLN A 700 -7.48 2.15 -28.14
C GLN A 700 -8.87 2.54 -27.63
N GLY A 701 -9.69 3.07 -28.54
CA GLY A 701 -11.04 3.48 -28.22
C GLY A 701 -11.88 2.32 -27.70
N PHE A 702 -12.79 2.64 -26.78
CA PHE A 702 -13.86 1.75 -26.33
C PHE A 702 -14.70 1.29 -27.53
N ASP A 703 -14.51 0.04 -27.96
CA ASP A 703 -15.41 -0.65 -28.89
C ASP A 703 -16.01 -1.88 -28.21
N SER A 704 -17.22 -1.72 -27.70
CA SER A 704 -17.98 -2.73 -26.95
C SER A 704 -18.50 -3.90 -27.80
N THR A 705 -18.17 -3.95 -29.11
CA THR A 705 -18.77 -4.92 -30.06
C THR A 705 -17.86 -6.08 -30.48
N THR A 706 -16.56 -6.08 -30.11
CA THR A 706 -15.64 -7.17 -30.48
C THR A 706 -15.02 -7.87 -29.26
N ALA A 707 -15.80 -8.78 -28.65
CA ALA A 707 -15.26 -9.77 -27.73
C ALA A 707 -14.26 -10.70 -28.44
N GLY A 708 -12.97 -10.41 -28.26
CA GLY A 708 -11.85 -11.22 -28.76
C GLY A 708 -11.19 -10.68 -30.03
N ASN A 709 -10.20 -9.78 -29.87
CA ASN A 709 -8.88 -9.85 -30.54
C ASN A 709 -7.94 -8.69 -30.14
N THR A 710 -7.67 -8.51 -28.84
CA THR A 710 -6.64 -7.58 -28.33
C THR A 710 -5.73 -8.28 -27.32
N ALA A 711 -4.79 -9.08 -27.84
CA ALA A 711 -3.70 -9.65 -27.06
C ALA A 711 -2.49 -8.69 -27.06
N GLY A 712 -1.92 -8.34 -25.90
CA GLY A 712 -0.73 -7.47 -25.95
C GLY A 712 -0.04 -6.94 -24.70
N ASN A 713 -0.34 -7.39 -23.48
CA ASN A 713 0.72 -7.44 -22.44
C ASN A 713 0.36 -8.47 -21.36
N TYR A 714 1.37 -9.09 -20.75
CA TYR A 714 1.24 -10.18 -19.75
C TYR A 714 0.60 -11.49 -20.26
N GLY A 715 1.27 -12.22 -21.17
CA GLY A 715 0.88 -13.59 -21.50
C GLY A 715 1.71 -14.25 -22.61
N LEU A 716 2.40 -15.35 -22.29
CA LEU A 716 3.16 -16.16 -23.26
C LEU A 716 2.23 -17.14 -24.02
N GLY A 717 1.47 -16.62 -24.99
CA GLY A 717 0.62 -17.42 -25.87
C GLY A 717 1.35 -17.87 -27.16
N MET A 718 1.61 -19.17 -27.33
CA MET A 718 2.06 -19.71 -28.61
C MET A 718 0.89 -19.94 -29.59
N ARG A 719 1.11 -19.61 -30.87
CA ARG A 719 0.24 -19.83 -32.06
C ARG A 719 -0.91 -18.83 -32.26
N GLY A 720 -0.63 -17.77 -33.03
CA GLY A 720 -1.67 -17.05 -33.76
C GLY A 720 -2.09 -17.78 -35.04
N ALA A 721 -3.41 -17.93 -35.26
CA ALA A 721 -3.97 -18.50 -36.48
C ALA A 721 -4.14 -17.41 -37.55
N GLY A 722 -3.05 -17.05 -38.24
CA GLY A 722 -3.12 -16.17 -39.40
C GLY A 722 -3.90 -16.82 -40.54
N ARG A 723 -4.92 -16.15 -41.07
CA ARG A 723 -5.77 -16.63 -42.18
C ARG A 723 -5.05 -16.49 -43.53
N GLY A 724 -3.89 -17.15 -43.66
CA GLY A 724 -3.23 -17.41 -44.93
C GLY A 724 -3.96 -18.50 -45.71
N GLY A 725 -4.11 -18.34 -47.02
CA GLY A 725 -4.83 -19.31 -47.85
C GLY A 725 -4.07 -20.62 -48.04
N GLY A 726 -4.73 -21.75 -47.73
CA GLY A 726 -4.39 -23.08 -48.21
C GLY A 726 -3.62 -24.00 -47.23
N GLY A 727 -4.09 -25.24 -47.10
CA GLY A 727 -3.33 -26.35 -46.52
C GLY A 727 -3.88 -26.94 -45.22
N SER A 728 -4.76 -27.93 -45.34
CA SER A 728 -5.27 -28.72 -44.20
C SER A 728 -4.21 -29.69 -43.65
N SER A 729 -4.13 -29.87 -42.32
CA SER A 729 -3.98 -31.19 -41.67
C SER A 729 -4.04 -31.09 -40.15
N ALA A 730 -4.52 -32.16 -39.50
CA ALA A 730 -4.74 -32.26 -38.06
C ALA A 730 -3.63 -33.05 -37.35
N GLY A 731 -3.54 -32.93 -36.02
CA GLY A 731 -2.67 -33.78 -35.19
C GLY A 731 -2.77 -33.48 -33.69
N PHE A 732 -3.43 -34.38 -32.93
CA PHE A 732 -3.39 -34.43 -31.47
C PHE A 732 -2.15 -35.21 -30.98
N GLY A 733 -1.71 -34.98 -29.73
CA GLY A 733 -0.72 -35.85 -29.07
C GLY A 733 -0.26 -35.40 -27.68
N TYR A 734 -0.71 -36.11 -26.64
CA TYR A 734 -0.21 -36.04 -25.25
C TYR A 734 1.14 -36.80 -25.11
N GLY A 735 1.95 -36.48 -24.10
CA GLY A 735 3.04 -37.34 -23.63
C GLY A 735 4.03 -36.65 -22.69
N GLY A 736 4.27 -37.20 -21.50
CA GLY A 736 5.13 -36.58 -20.48
C GLY A 736 6.49 -37.26 -20.24
N SER A 737 7.15 -36.79 -19.18
CA SER A 737 8.26 -37.40 -18.41
C SER A 737 9.74 -37.10 -18.76
N ASN A 738 10.45 -36.71 -17.69
CA ASN A 738 11.81 -37.04 -17.26
C ASN A 738 13.10 -36.54 -17.96
N SER A 739 13.97 -36.04 -17.06
CA SER A 739 15.44 -36.11 -17.02
C SER A 739 16.26 -35.26 -18.02
N GLY A 740 17.29 -34.60 -17.48
CA GLY A 740 18.13 -33.67 -18.23
C GLY A 740 19.32 -34.32 -18.96
N GLY A 741 19.88 -33.57 -19.91
CA GLY A 741 21.12 -33.91 -20.61
C GLY A 741 21.66 -32.70 -21.39
N PHE A 742 22.95 -32.39 -21.23
CA PHE A 742 23.64 -31.31 -21.94
C PHE A 742 24.32 -31.80 -23.24
N GLY A 743 24.35 -30.95 -24.27
CA GLY A 743 25.14 -31.15 -25.50
C GLY A 743 24.45 -32.03 -26.56
N VAL A 744 24.77 -31.93 -27.87
CA VAL A 744 25.95 -31.34 -28.55
C VAL A 744 25.55 -30.76 -29.91
N GLY A 745 26.21 -29.70 -30.37
CA GLY A 745 25.94 -29.08 -31.69
C GLY A 745 26.73 -29.65 -32.88
N ARG A 746 26.12 -29.56 -34.08
CA ARG A 746 26.70 -29.55 -35.43
C ARG A 746 25.54 -29.14 -36.38
N PHE A 747 25.70 -28.39 -37.47
CA PHE A 747 26.82 -28.21 -38.40
C PHE A 747 26.99 -26.73 -38.78
N GLY A 748 28.11 -26.40 -39.45
CA GLY A 748 28.28 -25.10 -40.12
C GLY A 748 28.93 -25.27 -41.50
N THR A 749 28.81 -24.23 -42.34
CA THR A 749 29.50 -24.14 -43.64
C THR A 749 29.79 -22.69 -44.06
N THR A 750 31.08 -22.41 -44.31
CA THR A 750 31.67 -21.40 -45.22
C THR A 750 31.59 -19.88 -44.94
N GLY A 751 32.77 -19.22 -45.08
CA GLY A 751 32.99 -17.75 -44.99
C GLY A 751 32.66 -16.99 -46.29
N HIS A 752 33.04 -15.73 -46.48
CA HIS A 752 34.38 -15.09 -46.38
C HIS A 752 34.32 -13.86 -45.42
N GLY A 753 35.35 -13.35 -44.73
CA GLY A 753 36.74 -13.09 -45.10
C GLY A 753 36.94 -11.56 -45.26
N GLY A 754 37.74 -10.84 -44.46
CA GLY A 754 38.50 -11.25 -43.27
C GLY A 754 39.42 -10.15 -42.71
N GLY A 755 40.28 -10.52 -41.75
CA GLY A 755 41.62 -9.93 -41.51
C GLY A 755 41.72 -8.55 -40.85
N GLY A 756 42.10 -8.51 -39.56
CA GLY A 756 42.45 -7.25 -38.88
C GLY A 756 42.77 -7.41 -37.38
N SER A 757 43.91 -8.01 -37.05
CA SER A 757 44.38 -8.21 -35.68
C SER A 757 44.88 -6.91 -35.02
N GLY A 758 44.62 -6.69 -33.73
CA GLY A 758 45.46 -5.76 -32.96
C GLY A 758 44.90 -5.27 -31.62
N GLY A 759 45.61 -5.64 -30.55
CA GLY A 759 45.49 -5.18 -29.16
C GLY A 759 45.00 -3.76 -28.86
N GLY A 760 44.23 -3.68 -27.77
CA GLY A 760 44.40 -2.69 -26.70
C GLY A 760 44.27 -1.20 -27.03
N ASN A 761 43.11 -0.63 -26.74
CA ASN A 761 43.02 0.49 -25.78
C ASN A 761 41.56 0.76 -25.39
N TYR A 762 41.32 0.99 -24.10
CA TYR A 762 40.06 1.62 -23.65
C TYR A 762 40.14 3.12 -23.93
N GLY A 763 39.66 3.53 -25.11
CA GLY A 763 39.44 4.93 -25.44
C GLY A 763 38.11 5.42 -24.88
N SER A 764 38.15 6.28 -23.86
CA SER A 764 36.95 6.93 -23.31
C SER A 764 36.36 7.93 -24.30
N ALA A 765 35.12 7.71 -24.72
CA ALA A 765 34.29 8.73 -25.37
C ALA A 765 33.08 9.01 -24.48
N ALA A 766 33.11 10.14 -23.76
CA ALA A 766 32.02 10.56 -22.90
C ALA A 766 30.91 11.22 -23.72
N ALA A 767 29.73 10.60 -23.77
CA ALA A 767 28.47 11.27 -24.09
C ALA A 767 27.76 11.58 -22.76
N SER A 768 28.08 12.73 -22.16
CA SER A 768 27.35 13.21 -20.98
C SER A 768 25.98 13.74 -21.41
N LEU A 769 24.97 12.87 -21.38
CA LEU A 769 23.59 13.30 -21.24
C LEU A 769 23.41 13.71 -19.78
N GLY A 770 23.59 15.01 -19.52
CA GLY A 770 23.51 15.59 -18.19
C GLY A 770 22.08 15.51 -17.65
N ASP A 771 21.84 14.51 -16.80
CA ASP A 771 20.62 14.38 -16.02
C ASP A 771 20.49 15.58 -15.07
N LYS A 772 19.58 16.52 -15.40
CA LYS A 772 19.27 17.69 -14.57
C LYS A 772 18.34 17.30 -13.42
N SER A 773 18.84 16.49 -12.49
CA SER A 773 18.20 16.36 -11.18
C SER A 773 18.29 17.71 -10.44
N THR A 774 17.15 18.26 -10.07
CA THR A 774 17.05 19.48 -9.25
C THR A 774 17.35 19.15 -7.79
N GLY A 775 18.64 19.03 -7.48
CA GLY A 775 19.14 18.68 -6.16
C GLY A 775 18.68 19.65 -5.08
N ARG A 776 17.61 19.30 -4.34
CA ARG A 776 17.18 20.03 -3.14
C ARG A 776 18.33 20.03 -2.10
N PRO A 777 18.61 21.15 -1.43
CA PRO A 777 19.67 21.24 -0.42
C PRO A 777 19.45 20.21 0.70
N LYS A 778 20.51 19.57 1.18
CA LYS A 778 20.43 18.57 2.26
C LYS A 778 21.32 18.96 3.43
N LEU A 779 20.85 18.69 4.65
CA LEU A 779 21.66 18.75 5.86
C LEU A 779 22.40 17.41 6.03
N LYS A 780 23.73 17.43 5.99
CA LYS A 780 24.55 16.24 6.20
C LYS A 780 24.49 15.76 7.66
N PRO A 781 24.29 14.45 7.90
CA PRO A 781 24.31 13.89 9.25
C PRO A 781 25.65 14.18 9.94
N SER A 782 25.58 14.81 11.11
CA SER A 782 26.75 15.10 11.95
C SER A 782 26.54 14.51 13.34
N GLN A 783 27.63 14.30 14.09
CA GLN A 783 27.54 13.79 15.47
C GLN A 783 27.48 14.96 16.46
N PRO A 784 26.54 14.97 17.42
CA PRO A 784 26.52 15.96 18.49
C PRO A 784 27.59 15.65 19.55
N GLU A 785 28.32 16.67 19.96
CA GLU A 785 29.02 16.67 21.24
C GLU A 785 28.03 17.15 22.30
N VAL A 786 27.78 16.31 23.31
CA VAL A 786 26.83 16.59 24.39
C VAL A 786 27.56 16.40 25.71
N THR A 787 27.43 17.38 26.59
CA THR A 787 28.00 17.39 27.94
C THR A 787 26.86 17.65 28.93
N GLY A 788 26.44 16.59 29.64
CA GLY A 788 25.31 16.58 30.56
C GLY A 788 24.60 15.22 30.57
N SER A 789 23.45 15.12 31.24
CA SER A 789 22.74 13.84 31.48
C SER A 789 21.76 13.41 30.38
N LEU A 790 21.68 14.12 29.24
CA LEU A 790 20.80 13.79 28.12
C LEU A 790 21.54 12.95 27.07
N ASP A 791 20.92 11.85 26.62
CA ASP A 791 21.49 10.94 25.62
C ASP A 791 21.64 11.65 24.24
N LYS A 792 22.80 11.47 23.60
CA LYS A 792 23.11 11.98 22.26
C LYS A 792 22.10 11.56 21.19
N ARG A 793 21.45 10.39 21.35
CA ARG A 793 20.38 9.89 20.49
C ARG A 793 19.12 10.75 20.59
N ILE A 794 18.75 11.21 21.79
CA ILE A 794 17.61 12.11 22.01
C ILE A 794 17.87 13.46 21.33
N VAL A 795 19.08 14.01 21.51
CA VAL A 795 19.49 15.25 20.85
C VAL A 795 19.38 15.12 19.33
N ARG A 796 19.84 14.00 18.75
CA ARG A 796 19.72 13.73 17.31
C ARG A 796 18.27 13.55 16.85
N LYS A 797 17.39 12.91 17.63
CA LYS A 797 15.96 12.77 17.32
C LYS A 797 15.28 14.14 17.22
N VAL A 798 15.51 15.03 18.20
CA VAL A 798 14.95 16.40 18.20
C VAL A 798 15.49 17.24 17.04
N LEU A 799 16.78 17.13 16.71
CA LEU A 799 17.37 17.81 15.55
C LEU A 799 16.78 17.33 14.21
N ASN A 800 16.55 16.03 14.06
CA ASN A 800 15.94 15.47 12.85
C ASN A 800 14.51 15.99 12.64
N LEU A 801 13.70 16.08 13.70
CA LEU A 801 12.33 16.65 13.65
C LEU A 801 12.30 18.11 13.16
N HIS A 802 13.41 18.84 13.29
CA HIS A 802 13.54 20.23 12.85
C HIS A 802 14.36 20.39 11.55
N ALA A 803 14.78 19.29 10.92
CA ALA A 803 15.69 19.32 9.78
C ALA A 803 15.16 20.13 8.58
N ALA A 804 13.85 20.02 8.27
CA ALA A 804 13.24 20.81 7.19
C ALA A 804 13.34 22.33 7.42
N LYS A 805 13.07 22.79 8.65
CA LYS A 805 13.19 24.21 9.04
C LYS A 805 14.65 24.69 8.98
N LEU A 806 15.60 23.84 9.39
CA LEU A 806 17.03 24.13 9.31
C LEU A 806 17.55 24.20 7.86
N VAL A 807 17.08 23.31 6.98
CA VAL A 807 17.40 23.34 5.54
C VAL A 807 16.82 24.58 4.88
N ALA A 808 15.59 24.97 5.22
CA ALA A 808 14.96 26.21 4.72
C ALA A 808 15.77 27.46 5.12
N CYS A 809 16.32 27.52 6.33
CA CYS A 809 17.20 28.61 6.76
C CYS A 809 18.45 28.80 5.88
N ALA A 810 18.97 27.75 5.26
CA ALA A 810 20.19 27.81 4.46
C ALA A 810 19.99 28.35 3.03
N LYS A 811 18.74 28.39 2.53
CA LYS A 811 18.39 28.85 1.16
C LYS A 811 19.28 28.26 0.04
N GLY A 812 19.76 27.03 0.20
CA GLY A 812 20.64 26.37 -0.76
C GLY A 812 22.12 26.75 -0.72
N ALA A 813 22.55 27.64 0.18
CA ALA A 813 23.95 27.99 0.33
C ALA A 813 24.77 26.84 0.99
N PRO A 814 25.83 26.31 0.34
CA PRO A 814 26.68 25.28 0.92
C PRO A 814 27.56 25.84 2.05
N GLY A 815 27.72 25.08 3.13
CA GLY A 815 28.75 25.35 4.14
C GLY A 815 28.46 24.80 5.53
N LYS A 816 29.32 25.14 6.49
CA LYS A 816 29.29 24.59 7.85
C LYS A 816 29.02 25.69 8.88
N LEU A 817 28.14 25.39 9.83
CA LEU A 817 27.79 26.25 10.96
C LEU A 817 27.81 25.41 12.25
N VAL A 818 28.76 25.67 13.13
CA VAL A 818 28.82 25.01 14.45
C VAL A 818 28.08 25.86 15.46
N VAL A 819 26.96 25.33 15.96
CA VAL A 819 26.14 26.00 16.98
C VAL A 819 26.33 25.29 18.32
N SER A 820 26.40 26.08 19.38
CA SER A 820 26.54 25.65 20.77
C SER A 820 25.36 26.20 21.55
N TRP A 821 24.60 25.33 22.22
CA TRP A 821 23.43 25.72 23.00
C TRP A 821 23.35 24.99 24.34
N VAL A 822 22.60 25.56 25.26
CA VAL A 822 22.33 25.00 26.59
C VAL A 822 20.85 24.65 26.69
N ILE A 823 20.59 23.41 27.12
CA ILE A 823 19.27 22.89 27.46
C ILE A 823 19.13 22.98 28.98
N ASP A 824 18.10 23.66 29.47
CA ASP A 824 17.84 23.85 30.90
C ASP A 824 17.11 22.65 31.52
N GLY A 825 16.94 22.67 32.85
CA GLY A 825 16.30 21.59 33.61
C GLY A 825 14.81 21.38 33.31
N ASP A 826 14.16 22.28 32.56
CA ASP A 826 12.80 22.15 32.05
C ASP A 826 12.74 21.56 30.62
N GLY A 827 13.90 21.30 29.98
CA GLY A 827 14.00 20.85 28.60
C GLY A 827 13.96 21.99 27.55
N GLY A 828 13.88 23.25 27.97
CA GLY A 828 13.98 24.43 27.10
C GLY A 828 15.41 24.75 26.68
N VAL A 829 15.58 25.41 25.52
CA VAL A 829 16.88 25.95 25.09
C VAL A 829 17.01 27.40 25.56
N SER A 830 17.84 27.63 26.58
CA SER A 830 18.00 28.95 27.21
C SER A 830 18.98 29.87 26.46
N THR A 831 20.07 29.30 25.96
CA THR A 831 21.08 30.03 25.19
C THR A 831 21.49 29.24 23.96
N ALA A 832 21.71 29.93 22.84
CA ALA A 832 22.24 29.35 21.60
C ALA A 832 23.13 30.38 20.92
N ASN A 833 24.36 29.97 20.57
CA ASN A 833 25.43 30.81 20.06
C ASN A 833 26.22 30.09 18.96
N ILE A 834 26.78 30.82 18.01
CA ILE A 834 27.63 30.26 16.95
C ILE A 834 29.07 30.19 17.44
N LYS A 835 29.70 29.02 17.33
CA LYS A 835 31.13 28.81 17.66
C LYS A 835 32.04 29.03 16.45
N SER A 836 31.58 28.64 15.27
CA SER A 836 32.29 28.90 14.00
C SER A 836 31.33 28.76 12.82
N ALA A 837 31.59 29.52 11.76
CA ALA A 837 30.84 29.48 10.51
C ALA A 837 31.81 29.60 9.32
N THR A 838 31.65 28.76 8.31
CA THR A 838 32.20 29.01 6.96
C THR A 838 31.20 29.68 6.02
N LEU A 839 29.94 29.83 6.45
CA LEU A 839 28.91 30.62 5.76
C LEU A 839 28.96 32.09 6.23
N PRO A 840 29.28 33.06 5.35
CA PRO A 840 29.40 34.46 5.73
C PRO A 840 28.05 35.20 5.88
N ASP A 841 26.91 34.58 5.55
CA ASP A 841 25.60 35.22 5.66
C ASP A 841 25.04 35.20 7.09
N SER A 842 24.99 36.38 7.70
CA SER A 842 24.38 36.63 9.02
C SER A 842 22.88 36.29 9.11
N THR A 843 22.17 36.24 7.97
CA THR A 843 20.74 35.92 7.89
C THR A 843 20.50 34.44 8.15
N VAL A 844 21.26 33.56 7.48
CA VAL A 844 21.25 32.10 7.70
C VAL A 844 21.60 31.79 9.16
N GLN A 845 22.65 32.45 9.67
CA GLN A 845 23.11 32.32 11.05
C GLN A 845 22.00 32.67 12.07
N THR A 846 21.30 33.79 11.87
CA THR A 846 20.20 34.23 12.73
C THR A 846 19.00 33.28 12.65
N CYS A 847 18.66 32.80 11.45
CA CYS A 847 17.56 31.85 11.23
C CYS A 847 17.82 30.51 11.96
N VAL A 848 19.01 29.92 11.79
CA VAL A 848 19.37 28.66 12.46
C VAL A 848 19.36 28.81 13.99
N LEU A 849 19.86 29.93 14.53
CA LEU A 849 19.78 30.22 15.96
C LEU A 849 18.33 30.36 16.46
N GLY A 850 17.43 30.95 15.67
CA GLY A 850 16.00 31.00 15.97
C GLY A 850 15.36 29.61 16.05
N VAL A 851 15.63 28.75 15.07
CA VAL A 851 15.13 27.36 15.06
C VAL A 851 15.67 26.58 16.26
N VAL A 852 16.97 26.67 16.58
CA VAL A 852 17.57 26.00 17.75
C VAL A 852 16.96 26.47 19.07
N LYS A 853 16.71 27.79 19.25
CA LYS A 853 16.02 28.30 20.46
C LYS A 853 14.56 27.86 20.59
N SER A 854 13.90 27.55 19.47
CA SER A 854 12.51 27.05 19.47
C SER A 854 12.39 25.57 19.87
N MET A 855 13.50 24.82 19.89
CA MET A 855 13.48 23.39 20.22
C MET A 855 13.08 23.14 21.69
N ARG A 856 12.51 21.97 21.92
CA ARG A 856 12.23 21.40 23.24
C ARG A 856 12.79 19.98 23.30
N PHE A 857 13.39 19.65 24.42
CA PHE A 857 13.99 18.35 24.72
C PHE A 857 13.29 17.74 25.95
N PRO A 858 13.32 16.41 26.14
CA PRO A 858 12.92 15.82 27.41
C PRO A 858 13.75 16.38 28.57
N VAL A 859 13.11 16.56 29.73
CA VAL A 859 13.73 17.01 30.97
C VAL A 859 14.98 16.17 31.28
N PRO A 860 16.19 16.77 31.40
CA PRO A 860 17.41 16.03 31.72
C PRO A 860 17.28 15.33 33.08
N LYS A 861 17.56 14.01 33.12
CA LYS A 861 17.52 13.25 34.38
C LYS A 861 18.53 13.85 35.36
N GLY A 862 18.07 14.29 36.53
CA GLY A 862 18.87 15.01 37.52
C GLY A 862 18.83 16.54 37.45
N GLY A 863 18.06 17.15 36.53
CA GLY A 863 17.76 18.59 36.52
C GLY A 863 18.92 19.54 36.17
N GLY A 864 20.10 19.02 35.87
CA GLY A 864 21.27 19.81 35.46
C GLY A 864 21.20 20.26 34.00
N ALA A 865 21.74 21.45 33.72
CA ALA A 865 21.81 21.99 32.37
C ALA A 865 22.75 21.16 31.47
N VAL A 866 22.35 20.95 30.21
CA VAL A 866 23.08 20.14 29.23
C VAL A 866 23.59 21.04 28.10
N THR A 867 24.89 21.03 27.85
CA THR A 867 25.49 21.76 26.72
C THR A 867 25.60 20.85 25.50
N VAL A 868 25.14 21.34 24.34
CA VAL A 868 25.25 20.65 23.05
C VAL A 868 26.05 21.52 22.08
N ASN A 869 27.05 20.93 21.43
CA ASN A 869 27.71 21.50 20.25
C ASN A 869 27.35 20.63 19.04
N TYR A 870 26.77 21.23 17.99
CA TYR A 870 26.41 20.53 16.77
C TYR A 870 26.95 21.23 15.52
N PRO A 871 27.64 20.51 14.61
CA PRO A 871 27.98 21.02 13.30
C PRO A 871 26.80 20.81 12.34
N PHE A 872 26.11 21.87 11.97
CA PHE A 872 25.24 21.86 10.80
C PHE A 872 26.10 21.96 9.55
N VAL A 873 25.93 21.05 8.59
CA VAL A 873 26.66 21.03 7.32
C VAL A 873 25.63 20.98 6.20
N PHE A 874 25.51 22.07 5.45
CA PHE A 874 24.57 22.20 4.34
C PHE A 874 25.28 21.91 3.03
N ASP A 875 24.68 21.03 2.22
CA ASP A 875 25.09 20.82 0.83
C ASP A 875 24.36 21.80 -0.10
N GLY A 876 25.10 22.34 -1.07
CA GLY A 876 24.62 23.40 -1.95
C GLY A 876 23.63 22.87 -3.00
N GLY A 877 22.48 23.54 -3.12
CA GLY A 877 21.53 23.33 -4.21
C GLY A 877 21.51 24.56 -5.11
N VAL A 878 21.38 24.36 -6.42
CA VAL A 878 21.28 25.48 -7.38
C VAL A 878 19.90 26.13 -7.23
N SER A 879 19.86 27.36 -6.72
CA SER A 879 18.66 28.21 -6.72
C SER A 879 18.53 28.92 -8.07
N ASP A 880 17.44 28.68 -8.79
CA ASP A 880 17.15 29.36 -10.06
C ASP A 880 16.42 30.68 -9.80
N ASP A 881 17.20 31.69 -9.39
CA ASP A 881 16.76 33.08 -9.20
C ASP A 881 17.81 34.01 -9.83
N GLY A 882 17.47 34.70 -10.93
CA GLY A 882 18.25 35.86 -11.40
C GLY A 882 18.63 35.89 -12.88
N GLN A 883 17.88 36.71 -13.61
CA GLN A 883 18.11 37.15 -14.98
C GLN A 883 19.55 37.59 -15.29
N SER A 884 20.04 37.18 -16.47
CA SER A 884 21.04 37.83 -17.33
C SER A 884 21.70 39.14 -16.86
N ALA A 885 23.01 39.09 -16.57
CA ALA A 885 23.94 40.19 -16.87
C ALA A 885 25.38 39.71 -17.12
N ARG A 886 25.96 40.05 -18.28
CA ARG A 886 27.40 39.88 -18.59
C ARG A 886 28.15 41.20 -18.34
N ALA A 887 29.17 41.19 -17.49
CA ALA A 887 30.35 42.10 -17.52
C ALA A 887 31.33 41.63 -16.40
N ALA A 888 32.57 41.21 -16.65
CA ALA A 888 33.74 41.91 -17.18
C ALA A 888 34.76 42.27 -16.06
N THR A 889 35.89 41.54 -16.06
CA THR A 889 37.25 41.98 -15.69
C THR A 889 37.48 43.01 -14.56
N SER A 890 38.23 42.62 -13.52
CA SER A 890 39.59 43.15 -13.28
C SER A 890 40.34 42.43 -12.14
N PHE A 891 41.65 42.25 -12.32
CA PHE A 891 42.60 41.84 -11.27
C PHE A 891 42.95 43.04 -10.37
N GLY A 892 43.21 42.80 -9.07
CA GLY A 892 43.61 43.85 -8.12
C GLY A 892 44.32 43.28 -6.89
N THR A 893 45.63 43.16 -6.99
CA THR A 893 46.63 42.78 -5.96
C THR A 893 46.41 43.33 -4.54
N ASN A 894 46.66 42.52 -3.51
CA ASN A 894 47.63 42.81 -2.43
C ASN A 894 47.84 41.64 -1.46
N SER A 895 49.11 41.22 -1.28
CA SER A 895 49.59 40.36 -0.19
C SER A 895 50.05 41.25 1.00
N PRO A 896 50.27 40.74 2.25
CA PRO A 896 51.48 39.93 2.52
C PRO A 896 51.43 38.89 3.69
N THR A 897 52.19 37.79 3.48
CA THR A 897 53.08 37.05 4.43
C THR A 897 52.65 36.52 5.82
N ALA A 898 53.00 35.23 6.02
CA ALA A 898 53.50 34.59 7.26
C ALA A 898 52.49 34.29 8.40
N THR A 899 52.57 33.20 9.19
CA THR A 899 53.46 32.01 9.22
C THR A 899 52.74 30.90 10.01
N VAL A 900 52.68 29.64 9.52
CA VAL A 900 52.17 28.50 10.34
C VAL A 900 52.98 27.23 10.07
N GLY A 901 54.16 27.13 10.68
CA GLY A 901 55.00 25.91 10.71
C GLY A 901 54.52 24.82 11.69
N THR A 902 53.25 24.85 12.12
CA THR A 902 52.70 23.98 13.17
C THR A 902 51.57 23.05 12.71
N ALA A 903 51.04 23.22 11.49
CA ALA A 903 49.93 22.41 10.98
C ALA A 903 50.33 20.97 10.61
N ASN A 904 51.55 20.75 10.11
CA ASN A 904 51.97 19.44 9.61
C ASN A 904 52.33 18.41 10.71
N LEU A 905 52.59 18.85 11.94
CA LEU A 905 52.90 17.94 13.06
C LEU A 905 51.65 17.22 13.59
N LEU A 906 50.52 17.95 13.66
CA LEU A 906 49.22 17.38 14.06
C LEU A 906 48.66 16.42 13.01
N LEU A 907 48.84 16.71 11.73
CA LEU A 907 48.38 15.82 10.65
C LEU A 907 49.20 14.51 10.59
N ALA A 908 50.51 14.56 10.88
CA ALA A 908 51.35 13.36 10.97
C ALA A 908 50.92 12.45 12.15
N LEU A 909 50.63 13.03 13.32
CA LEU A 909 50.09 12.30 14.47
C LEU A 909 48.71 11.68 14.16
N PHE A 910 47.83 12.41 13.48
CA PHE A 910 46.49 11.94 13.12
C PHE A 910 46.51 10.80 12.07
N LEU A 911 47.55 10.74 11.22
CA LEU A 911 47.74 9.67 10.23
C LEU A 911 48.46 8.45 10.82
N ALA A 912 49.34 8.62 11.82
CA ALA A 912 49.91 7.51 12.58
C ALA A 912 48.84 6.77 13.42
N GLN A 913 47.80 7.48 13.89
CA GLN A 913 46.70 6.93 14.68
C GLN A 913 45.67 6.14 13.84
N ARG A 914 45.82 6.09 12.49
CA ARG A 914 44.81 5.56 11.56
C ARG A 914 45.20 4.28 10.81
N ASN A 915 46.36 3.71 11.12
CA ASN A 915 46.83 2.41 10.60
C ASN A 915 47.14 1.47 11.78
N ASP A 916 46.78 0.19 11.66
CA ASP A 916 46.85 -0.81 12.73
C ASP A 916 48.27 -1.09 13.27
N LEU A 917 48.67 -0.34 14.30
CA LEU A 917 49.95 -0.50 15.00
C LEU A 917 49.85 -0.47 16.54
N LEU A 918 48.65 -0.54 17.10
CA LEU A 918 48.38 -0.57 18.55
C LEU A 918 48.08 -1.97 19.10
N GLY A 919 48.61 -3.02 18.46
CA GLY A 919 48.39 -4.43 18.84
C GLY A 919 49.45 -5.07 19.75
N CYS A 920 50.62 -4.44 19.96
CA CYS A 920 51.77 -5.07 20.63
C CYS A 920 52.56 -4.12 21.54
N LEU A 921 52.09 -3.79 22.76
CA LEU A 921 52.92 -3.09 23.77
C LEU A 921 52.39 -3.14 25.23
N ALA A 922 52.24 -4.35 25.78
CA ALA A 922 52.13 -4.67 27.23
C ALA A 922 52.26 -6.22 27.34
N VAL A 923 52.97 -6.88 28.27
CA VAL A 923 53.53 -6.57 29.59
C VAL A 923 54.84 -7.37 29.80
N ALA A 924 55.82 -6.83 30.53
CA ALA A 924 56.85 -7.61 31.24
C ALA A 924 57.24 -6.90 32.57
N PRO A 925 57.66 -7.63 33.62
CA PRO A 925 57.51 -7.13 34.99
C PRO A 925 58.72 -6.40 35.59
N THR A 926 58.40 -5.34 36.34
CA THR A 926 59.13 -4.80 37.51
C THR A 926 60.59 -4.31 37.39
N THR A 927 60.79 -3.10 37.93
CA THR A 927 62.02 -2.66 38.66
C THR A 927 63.33 -2.42 37.89
N SER A 928 63.31 -1.55 36.88
CA SER A 928 64.36 -0.53 36.68
C SER A 928 63.87 0.61 35.77
N ARG A 929 64.53 1.77 35.81
CA ARG A 929 64.28 2.91 34.91
C ARG A 929 65.32 2.91 33.80
N GLU A 930 64.91 2.63 32.56
CA GLU A 930 65.68 2.96 31.37
C GLU A 930 64.78 3.68 30.35
N GLU A 931 65.31 4.72 29.71
CA GLU A 931 64.60 5.53 28.71
C GLU A 931 64.91 5.00 27.30
N VAL A 932 63.88 4.83 26.47
CA VAL A 932 64.02 4.48 25.05
C VAL A 932 63.71 5.71 24.20
N ALA A 933 64.64 6.09 23.30
CA ALA A 933 64.51 7.25 22.43
C ALA A 933 64.29 6.84 20.96
N LEU A 934 63.44 7.59 20.25
CA LEU A 934 63.17 7.45 18.82
C LEU A 934 63.43 8.79 18.11
N SER A 935 63.94 8.73 16.87
CA SER A 935 64.19 9.91 16.04
C SER A 935 63.84 9.65 14.57
N TRP A 936 63.48 10.72 13.85
CA TRP A 936 63.21 10.71 12.41
C TRP A 936 63.64 12.03 11.77
N THR A 937 63.82 12.02 10.45
CA THR A 937 64.05 13.19 9.60
C THR A 937 63.00 13.25 8.48
N VAL A 938 62.83 14.42 7.87
CA VAL A 938 61.83 14.67 6.81
C VAL A 938 62.57 15.19 5.58
N ASP A 939 62.25 14.64 4.42
CA ASP A 939 62.92 14.94 3.15
C ASP A 939 62.19 16.08 2.41
N ASP A 940 62.83 16.73 1.43
CA ASP A 940 62.36 17.96 0.76
C ASP A 940 60.98 17.87 0.04
N GLY A 941 60.41 16.65 -0.08
CA GLY A 941 59.04 16.42 -0.53
C GLY A 941 57.95 16.51 0.56
N GLY A 942 58.33 16.73 1.82
CA GLY A 942 57.40 16.97 2.93
C GLY A 942 56.76 15.74 3.59
N TYR A 943 57.24 14.52 3.28
CA TYR A 943 56.79 13.27 3.90
C TYR A 943 57.92 12.65 4.75
N PRO A 944 57.63 12.17 5.99
CA PRO A 944 58.62 11.46 6.81
C PRO A 944 58.89 10.06 6.26
N SER A 945 60.16 9.64 6.25
CA SER A 945 60.54 8.27 5.92
C SER A 945 60.25 7.30 7.08
N LYS A 946 60.12 5.99 6.79
CA LYS A 946 59.71 4.98 7.79
C LYS A 946 60.71 4.88 8.97
N PRO A 947 60.26 4.87 10.23
CA PRO A 947 61.14 4.69 11.38
C PRO A 947 61.69 3.26 11.45
N THR A 948 62.94 3.12 11.88
CA THR A 948 63.57 1.83 12.22
C THR A 948 63.85 1.76 13.72
N PHE A 949 63.45 0.66 14.34
CA PHE A 949 63.72 0.37 15.75
C PHE A 949 64.99 -0.46 15.89
N LYS A 950 65.77 -0.17 16.94
CA LYS A 950 66.75 -1.11 17.51
C LYS A 950 66.35 -1.40 18.94
N ALA A 951 66.09 -2.66 19.24
CA ALA A 951 66.05 -3.20 20.59
C ALA A 951 67.01 -4.39 20.61
N ASP A 952 67.86 -4.49 21.64
CA ASP A 952 68.85 -5.57 21.72
C ASP A 952 68.21 -6.89 22.18
N ALA A 953 68.73 -7.96 21.57
CA ALA A 953 68.61 -9.40 21.85
C ALA A 953 67.53 -9.98 22.82
N GLU A 954 66.79 -10.93 22.24
CA GLU A 954 66.36 -12.23 22.80
C GLU A 954 65.01 -12.44 23.54
N THR A 955 64.33 -13.49 23.08
CA THR A 955 63.16 -14.25 23.61
C THR A 955 61.74 -13.72 23.42
N THR A 956 60.89 -14.63 22.91
CA THR A 956 59.47 -14.42 22.54
C THR A 956 58.56 -15.20 23.48
N LYS A 957 57.45 -14.61 23.94
CA LYS A 957 56.29 -15.34 24.51
C LYS A 957 54.97 -14.66 24.16
N THR A 958 53.92 -15.46 24.00
CA THR A 958 52.52 -15.07 23.71
C THR A 958 51.72 -14.81 24.99
N LEU A 959 50.76 -13.88 24.93
CA LEU A 959 49.80 -13.57 26.01
C LEU A 959 48.43 -13.18 25.40
N ASP A 960 47.35 -13.73 25.95
CA ASP A 960 45.96 -13.33 25.67
C ASP A 960 45.56 -12.10 26.51
N CYS A 961 44.57 -11.33 26.04
CA CYS A 961 44.06 -10.14 26.74
C CYS A 961 42.53 -10.11 26.83
N VAL A 962 42.02 -10.08 28.07
CA VAL A 962 40.65 -9.69 28.42
C VAL A 962 40.70 -8.26 28.99
N GLY A 963 39.68 -7.44 28.72
CA GLY A 963 39.78 -5.98 28.88
C GLY A 963 39.45 -5.44 30.28
N GLU A 964 40.06 -4.30 30.61
CA GLU A 964 39.51 -3.26 31.49
C GLU A 964 40.18 -1.90 31.19
N ARG A 965 39.65 -0.78 31.73
CA ARG A 965 40.05 0.59 31.36
C ARG A 965 41.22 1.15 32.18
N MET A 966 42.03 2.01 31.55
CA MET A 966 42.94 2.97 32.20
C MET A 966 42.65 4.40 31.71
N THR A 967 42.86 5.40 32.56
CA THR A 967 42.42 6.79 32.31
C THR A 967 43.54 7.80 32.56
N TYR A 968 43.57 8.85 31.72
CA TYR A 968 44.41 10.06 31.82
C TYR A 968 45.87 9.98 31.32
N TRP A 969 46.28 11.03 30.60
CA TRP A 969 47.65 11.37 30.23
C TRP A 969 47.84 12.85 30.54
N ASP A 970 48.95 13.22 31.21
CA ASP A 970 49.27 14.63 31.47
C ASP A 970 50.34 15.13 30.49
N PHE A 971 50.09 16.27 29.87
CA PHE A 971 50.94 16.89 28.84
C PHE A 971 51.26 18.33 29.25
N SER A 972 52.39 18.52 29.93
CA SER A 972 52.90 19.85 30.26
C SER A 972 53.81 20.38 29.12
N PRO A 973 53.52 21.56 28.54
CA PRO A 973 54.31 22.08 27.43
C PRO A 973 55.54 22.88 27.91
N PHE A 974 56.75 22.50 27.47
CA PHE A 974 57.90 23.41 27.45
C PHE A 974 58.81 23.15 26.23
N ALA A 975 59.55 24.18 25.82
CA ALA A 975 60.22 24.25 24.51
C ALA A 975 61.50 23.40 24.43
N GLY A 976 61.72 22.75 23.27
CA GLY A 976 62.97 22.01 23.00
C GLY A 976 62.97 21.07 21.80
N GLY A 977 61.80 20.64 21.30
CA GLY A 977 61.69 19.86 20.06
C GLY A 977 61.92 18.34 20.20
N THR A 978 62.07 17.82 21.42
CA THR A 978 62.09 16.37 21.70
C THR A 978 61.03 16.05 22.77
N LEU A 979 60.21 15.03 22.55
CA LEU A 979 59.08 14.70 23.41
C LEU A 979 59.45 13.54 24.36
N SER A 980 59.62 13.83 25.64
CA SER A 980 59.87 12.81 26.69
C SER A 980 58.57 12.47 27.42
N VAL A 981 58.12 11.21 27.36
CA VAL A 981 56.92 10.74 28.07
C VAL A 981 57.32 10.11 29.40
N LYS A 982 56.72 10.55 30.50
CA LYS A 982 57.06 10.10 31.86
C LYS A 982 55.85 9.45 32.53
N LEU A 983 55.91 8.13 32.73
CA LEU A 983 54.89 7.39 33.45
C LEU A 983 55.10 7.53 34.96
N VAL A 984 54.04 7.90 35.69
CA VAL A 984 53.99 7.95 37.16
C VAL A 984 52.79 7.12 37.62
N PRO A 985 52.97 6.16 38.55
CA PRO A 985 51.87 5.35 39.05
C PRO A 985 51.06 6.06 40.14
N MET A 986 49.77 5.74 40.22
CA MET A 986 48.95 5.78 41.44
C MET A 986 48.51 4.35 41.77
#